data_AF-A0A7R9G3R8-F1
#
_entry.id   AF-A0A7R9G3R8-F1
#
_cell.length_a   1.000
_cell.length_b   1.000
_cell.length_c   1.000
_cell.angle_alpha   90.00
_cell.angle_beta   90.00
_cell.angle_gamma   90.00
#
_symmetry.space_group_name_H-M   'P 1'
#
loop_
_entity.id
_entity.type
_entity.pdbx_description
1 polymer ?
#
loop_
_entity_poly.entity_id
_entity_poly.type
_entity_poly.pdbx_seq_one_letter_code
_entity_poly.pdbx_strand_id
1 'polypeptide(L)'
;AQQGNVLQGENKELRRLQCFGAGPKMSGFPTIKLQKSTRKKKPNRRTRKSSLVTDPTSYDPYAIFMFVTWPRAITSFFQLKLKLDIQGFCKLAKYVCNICSRGDVEESMLLCDGCDDSYHTFCLMPPLSEIPKGDWRCPKCIAQEVSKPMEAFGFEQAQREYTLQQFGEMADRFKSEYFNMPVNMVPEKLVEKEFWRIVSSIDEDVTVEYGADLHTVEHGSGFPTKSKQYKHPIDQSRWNMRKSRQRESRWNMRMFRQRESRWNMKSRQRESRWNMRMFRQRESRWNMRKSRQRETYKEWYSLQEYAHANWNLNNLPVQDGSVLKHINADISGMKIPWMGEPKTWYGVPGNKADNFESAMKMAAPELFQLQPDLLHQLLKIGRECIAQYALLRRFCVFSHDELVCKMALDPESLDMALAAATYNDMIKMVVAEKHIRNSLQEWGALEAEREAFELIPEDERQCKVCKTTCFLSAVTCVCDSEHLVCLQHYANLCACPPEKHTLRYRYTLEELPQLMEKLKMRAESFKRWFEAVSSCLEGHPKQKMELDNLPCHIEETKDVKSLLDKVNLFMNEVTHLLSQEVASTQDIKKYIECAKSFELDIPEVAQLKQMLLQMEWLEEVDKLRKEGEKVTLETFQKYLNVGMNLPSHPLIDTCLNEIQHISDEATRWEEKAKYCLQSKSTLALSTVEDVLKEANLIPAYLPNYSSLLETVKRAQNWSYESVLLYTGDFIPYIDVLENIVNKGQNISIQFDALPFCESQLNDAKKWREKTSRIFLRKNSHYSLMEVLSPRVEVGVASFRQKKSRFHDPNIPNSNTHVINGVKLEGKVDPFLVVAAFKGPKSLQEAEHKEMVQICNLRNENLKKRIKNPSQKKFCICFSGISDDMLECELCKDLFHVAVGP
;
A
#
# COMPACT_ATOMS: atom_id res chain seq x y z
N ALA A 1 -15.23 -20.22 -33.41
CA ALA A 1 -14.40 -20.76 -34.52
C ALA A 1 -14.75 -20.21 -35.92
N GLN A 2 -15.42 -19.05 -36.08
CA GLN A 2 -15.78 -18.53 -37.42
C GLN A 2 -15.38 -17.05 -37.68
N GLN A 3 -14.42 -16.48 -36.94
CA GLN A 3 -13.98 -15.09 -37.15
C GLN A 3 -12.46 -14.95 -37.32
N GLY A 4 -11.81 -15.87 -38.03
CA GLY A 4 -10.36 -15.86 -38.26
C GLY A 4 -9.91 -15.72 -39.73
N ASN A 5 -10.81 -15.33 -40.65
CA ASN A 5 -10.56 -15.44 -42.10
C ASN A 5 -10.15 -14.12 -42.79
N VAL A 6 -9.40 -13.25 -42.11
CA VAL A 6 -8.87 -12.04 -42.74
C VAL A 6 -7.43 -11.83 -42.28
N LEU A 7 -6.48 -12.33 -43.08
CA LEU A 7 -5.18 -11.72 -43.43
C LEU A 7 -4.25 -12.80 -44.03
N GLN A 8 -4.42 -13.05 -45.33
CA GLN A 8 -3.38 -13.64 -46.18
C GLN A 8 -2.22 -12.64 -46.30
N GLY A 9 -1.29 -12.69 -45.35
CA GLY A 9 0.05 -12.13 -45.49
C GLY A 9 1.03 -13.28 -45.55
N GLU A 10 1.46 -13.65 -46.77
CA GLU A 10 2.56 -14.57 -47.11
C GLU A 10 2.98 -15.56 -46.00
N ASN A 11 2.04 -16.34 -45.46
CA ASN A 11 2.40 -17.67 -45.00
C ASN A 11 2.79 -18.38 -46.29
N LYS A 12 4.05 -18.81 -46.41
CA LYS A 12 4.33 -19.96 -47.26
C LYS A 12 3.34 -21.00 -46.76
N GLU A 13 2.28 -21.25 -47.55
CA GLU A 13 1.33 -22.32 -47.28
C GLU A 13 2.13 -23.54 -46.84
N LEU A 14 1.57 -24.35 -45.94
CA LEU A 14 2.06 -25.71 -45.67
C LEU A 14 2.09 -26.46 -47.01
N ARG A 15 3.15 -26.25 -47.78
CA ARG A 15 3.35 -26.84 -49.08
C ARG A 15 3.80 -28.24 -48.75
N ARG A 16 2.88 -29.18 -49.00
CA ARG A 16 3.04 -30.63 -48.89
C ARG A 16 2.83 -31.14 -47.47
N LEU A 17 1.57 -31.38 -47.10
CA LEU A 17 1.25 -32.36 -46.06
C LEU A 17 1.48 -33.74 -46.68
N GLN A 18 2.54 -34.41 -46.24
CA GLN A 18 2.75 -35.82 -46.53
C GLN A 18 1.82 -36.60 -45.61
N CYS A 19 0.76 -37.15 -46.18
CA CYS A 19 -0.20 -37.96 -45.43
C CYS A 19 0.33 -39.39 -45.34
N PHE A 20 -0.05 -40.12 -44.30
CA PHE A 20 0.21 -41.56 -44.24
C PHE A 20 -0.95 -42.30 -44.91
N GLY A 21 -0.61 -43.29 -45.73
CA GLY A 21 -1.56 -44.19 -46.37
C GLY A 21 -2.03 -45.26 -45.39
N ALA A 22 -3.03 -46.04 -45.80
CA ALA A 22 -3.41 -47.24 -45.07
C ALA A 22 -2.17 -48.12 -44.86
N GLY A 23 -1.95 -48.60 -43.63
CA GLY A 23 -0.85 -49.51 -43.28
C GLY A 23 -0.82 -50.77 -44.16
N PRO A 24 0.24 -51.59 -44.06
CA PRO A 24 0.50 -52.68 -44.99
C PRO A 24 -0.75 -53.53 -45.21
N LYS A 25 -1.19 -53.59 -46.47
CA LYS A 25 -2.24 -54.52 -46.89
C LYS A 25 -1.67 -55.93 -46.72
N MET A 26 -2.23 -56.68 -45.78
CA MET A 26 -2.17 -58.13 -45.80
C MET A 26 -2.63 -58.57 -47.20
N SER A 27 -1.72 -59.17 -47.97
CA SER A 27 -1.95 -59.49 -49.37
C SER A 27 -2.73 -60.81 -49.50
N GLY A 28 -3.87 -60.76 -50.20
CA GLY A 28 -4.65 -61.92 -50.66
C GLY A 28 -6.01 -61.51 -51.25
N PHE A 29 -6.05 -61.01 -52.50
CA PHE A 29 -6.57 -61.68 -53.72
C PHE A 29 -8.10 -61.52 -53.98
N PRO A 30 -8.59 -61.63 -55.24
CA PRO A 30 -9.54 -60.67 -55.82
C PRO A 30 -10.92 -61.28 -56.08
N THR A 31 -12.01 -60.49 -56.05
CA THR A 31 -13.29 -60.93 -56.62
C THR A 31 -14.00 -59.88 -57.48
N ILE A 32 -14.58 -60.41 -58.55
CA ILE A 32 -15.13 -59.74 -59.72
C ILE A 32 -16.64 -59.51 -59.53
N LYS A 33 -17.05 -58.25 -59.73
CA LYS A 33 -18.29 -57.67 -60.30
C LYS A 33 -19.65 -58.40 -60.18
N LEU A 34 -20.68 -57.61 -59.83
CA LEU A 34 -22.07 -57.82 -60.27
C LEU A 34 -22.65 -56.60 -61.01
N GLN A 35 -23.34 -56.90 -62.11
CA GLN A 35 -23.76 -56.02 -63.20
C GLN A 35 -25.01 -55.17 -62.90
N LYS A 36 -25.11 -53.99 -63.53
CA LYS A 36 -26.38 -53.46 -64.06
C LYS A 36 -26.29 -53.29 -65.57
N SER A 37 -27.37 -53.70 -66.24
CA SER A 37 -27.45 -53.96 -67.68
C SER A 37 -27.94 -52.77 -68.52
N THR A 38 -27.81 -52.95 -69.85
CA THR A 38 -28.31 -52.19 -71.02
C THR A 38 -27.34 -51.11 -71.53
N ARG A 39 -27.00 -51.01 -72.84
CA ARG A 39 -27.62 -51.51 -74.07
C ARG A 39 -26.55 -51.66 -75.19
N LYS A 40 -26.78 -52.62 -76.08
CA LYS A 40 -25.93 -53.11 -77.19
C LYS A 40 -25.50 -52.05 -78.22
N LYS A 41 -24.31 -52.24 -78.83
CA LYS A 41 -24.10 -52.36 -80.30
C LYS A 41 -22.74 -53.04 -80.61
N LYS A 42 -22.80 -54.17 -81.35
CA LYS A 42 -21.70 -54.88 -82.08
C LYS A 42 -21.45 -54.18 -83.44
N PRO A 43 -20.50 -54.61 -84.33
CA PRO A 43 -19.47 -55.68 -84.32
C PRO A 43 -18.03 -55.10 -84.59
N ASN A 44 -16.87 -55.78 -84.73
CA ASN A 44 -16.54 -56.99 -85.49
C ASN A 44 -15.06 -57.46 -85.28
N ARG A 45 -14.84 -58.79 -85.35
CA ARG A 45 -13.69 -59.59 -85.86
C ARG A 45 -12.21 -59.47 -85.37
N ARG A 46 -11.69 -60.66 -84.95
CA ARG A 46 -10.39 -61.36 -85.29
C ARG A 46 -9.08 -60.66 -84.80
N THR A 47 -7.96 -61.29 -84.40
CA THR A 47 -7.37 -62.64 -84.52
C THR A 47 -6.11 -62.76 -83.62
N ARG A 48 -5.70 -64.00 -83.33
CA ARG A 48 -4.41 -64.52 -82.82
C ARG A 48 -3.11 -63.83 -83.32
N LYS A 49 -2.07 -63.84 -82.47
CA LYS A 49 -0.62 -64.24 -82.65
C LYS A 49 0.11 -63.87 -81.33
N SER A 50 0.87 -64.69 -80.59
CA SER A 50 2.01 -65.60 -80.81
C SER A 50 3.32 -64.93 -81.25
N SER A 51 4.30 -64.87 -80.33
CA SER A 51 5.76 -64.93 -80.55
C SER A 51 6.45 -64.70 -79.19
N LEU A 52 7.08 -65.71 -78.57
CA LEU A 52 8.50 -66.15 -78.75
C LEU A 52 9.49 -65.12 -78.15
N VAL A 53 10.11 -65.45 -77.01
CA VAL A 53 11.53 -65.88 -76.83
C VAL A 53 12.46 -64.65 -76.91
N THR A 54 13.23 -64.32 -75.87
CA THR A 54 14.56 -64.91 -75.56
C THR A 54 14.96 -64.71 -74.10
N ASP A 55 15.40 -65.80 -73.46
CA ASP A 55 16.49 -65.82 -72.47
C ASP A 55 17.82 -65.93 -73.27
N PRO A 56 19.05 -65.67 -72.73
CA PRO A 56 19.65 -66.64 -71.80
C PRO A 56 20.77 -66.15 -70.83
N THR A 57 21.08 -67.04 -69.89
CA THR A 57 22.37 -67.34 -69.18
C THR A 57 22.72 -66.47 -67.95
N SER A 58 23.17 -67.03 -66.80
CA SER A 58 24.10 -68.16 -66.59
C SER A 58 23.92 -68.95 -65.27
N TYR A 59 24.36 -70.22 -65.33
CA TYR A 59 24.34 -71.35 -64.37
C TYR A 59 25.19 -71.25 -63.07
N ASP A 60 24.61 -71.66 -61.92
CA ASP A 60 24.86 -72.81 -60.96
C ASP A 60 26.18 -73.65 -61.06
N PRO A 61 26.54 -74.66 -60.20
CA PRO A 61 26.07 -75.20 -58.88
C PRO A 61 27.16 -75.65 -57.86
N TYR A 62 26.72 -76.21 -56.71
CA TYR A 62 27.09 -77.52 -56.08
C TYR A 62 27.07 -77.43 -54.53
N ALA A 63 26.92 -78.45 -53.67
CA ALA A 63 26.09 -79.66 -53.54
C ALA A 63 26.64 -80.46 -52.30
N ILE A 64 25.76 -81.12 -51.52
CA ILE A 64 25.94 -82.40 -50.77
C ILE A 64 26.85 -82.43 -49.50
N PHE A 65 26.32 -82.85 -48.34
CA PHE A 65 26.61 -84.16 -47.68
C PHE A 65 25.89 -84.38 -46.32
N MET A 66 25.59 -85.66 -46.10
CA MET A 66 24.84 -86.34 -45.02
C MET A 66 25.63 -86.64 -43.72
N PHE A 67 24.88 -87.19 -42.74
CA PHE A 67 25.20 -88.23 -41.71
C PHE A 67 25.17 -87.76 -40.22
N VAL A 68 24.25 -88.32 -39.38
CA VAL A 68 24.48 -89.37 -38.32
C VAL A 68 24.80 -88.73 -36.95
N THR A 69 24.25 -89.03 -35.75
CA THR A 69 23.37 -90.07 -35.17
C THR A 69 22.92 -89.64 -33.74
N TRP A 70 21.81 -90.27 -33.28
CA TRP A 70 21.30 -90.58 -31.91
C TRP A 70 22.31 -90.74 -30.72
N PRO A 71 21.91 -90.80 -29.40
CA PRO A 71 20.74 -91.56 -28.88
C PRO A 71 19.99 -91.13 -27.57
N ARG A 72 18.73 -91.64 -27.46
CA ARG A 72 18.00 -92.31 -26.34
C ARG A 72 17.97 -91.76 -24.90
N ALA A 73 16.74 -91.66 -24.34
CA ALA A 73 16.23 -92.46 -23.19
C ALA A 73 14.69 -92.28 -23.03
N ILE A 74 13.87 -93.29 -23.34
CA ILE A 74 13.23 -94.30 -22.47
C ILE A 74 11.81 -93.92 -21.99
N THR A 75 10.89 -94.70 -22.55
CA THR A 75 9.46 -94.90 -22.32
C THR A 75 9.14 -95.71 -21.05
N SER A 76 7.98 -95.47 -20.43
CA SER A 76 6.83 -96.40 -20.44
C SER A 76 5.90 -96.13 -19.25
N PHE A 77 4.59 -96.29 -19.43
CA PHE A 77 3.73 -97.18 -18.63
C PHE A 77 2.30 -97.23 -19.24
N PHE A 78 1.92 -98.44 -19.67
CA PHE A 78 0.58 -99.05 -19.75
C PHE A 78 -0.48 -98.56 -20.76
N GLN A 79 -1.39 -99.38 -21.31
CA GLN A 79 -1.43 -100.74 -21.89
C GLN A 79 -2.89 -100.95 -22.37
N LEU A 80 -3.05 -101.42 -23.60
CA LEU A 80 -4.20 -102.09 -24.24
C LEU A 80 -5.55 -102.25 -23.51
N LYS A 81 -6.65 -101.99 -24.23
CA LYS A 81 -7.81 -102.91 -24.28
C LYS A 81 -8.50 -102.93 -25.65
N LEU A 82 -8.92 -104.14 -26.01
CA LEU A 82 -9.32 -104.63 -27.33
C LEU A 82 -10.67 -104.13 -27.88
N LYS A 83 -10.68 -104.04 -29.22
CA LYS A 83 -11.73 -104.29 -30.23
C LYS A 83 -13.14 -104.69 -29.75
N LEU A 84 -14.13 -103.98 -30.26
CA LEU A 84 -15.38 -104.54 -30.78
C LEU A 84 -15.80 -103.76 -32.04
N ASP A 85 -15.92 -104.49 -33.14
CA ASP A 85 -16.42 -104.06 -34.44
C ASP A 85 -17.89 -103.63 -34.35
N ILE A 86 -18.20 -102.42 -34.84
CA ILE A 86 -19.46 -102.14 -35.54
C ILE A 86 -19.11 -101.32 -36.78
N GLN A 87 -19.29 -101.95 -37.95
CA GLN A 87 -19.21 -101.30 -39.25
C GLN A 87 -20.32 -100.26 -39.40
N GLY A 88 -19.95 -99.02 -39.73
CA GLY A 88 -20.88 -97.96 -40.10
C GLY A 88 -20.15 -96.68 -40.49
N PHE A 89 -19.87 -96.53 -41.79
CA PHE A 89 -19.55 -95.28 -42.50
C PHE A 89 -19.32 -93.98 -41.68
N CYS A 90 -18.08 -93.47 -41.67
CA CYS A 90 -17.82 -92.06 -41.98
C CYS A 90 -16.33 -91.81 -42.28
N LYS A 91 -16.03 -91.46 -43.54
CA LYS A 91 -14.73 -90.91 -43.96
C LYS A 91 -14.62 -89.41 -43.60
N LEU A 92 -14.96 -89.04 -42.36
CA LEU A 92 -14.98 -87.66 -41.86
C LEU A 92 -13.98 -87.40 -40.71
N ALA A 93 -13.03 -88.30 -40.44
CA ALA A 93 -11.95 -88.07 -39.48
C ALA A 93 -10.86 -87.14 -40.04
N LYS A 94 -11.21 -85.92 -40.46
CA LYS A 94 -10.23 -84.98 -41.04
C LYS A 94 -10.01 -83.69 -40.27
N TYR A 95 -10.93 -83.29 -39.40
CA TYR A 95 -10.82 -82.00 -38.71
C TYR A 95 -11.13 -82.18 -37.22
N VAL A 96 -10.12 -81.96 -36.39
CA VAL A 96 -10.20 -82.03 -34.92
C VAL A 96 -9.81 -80.66 -34.40
N CYS A 97 -10.61 -80.09 -33.50
CA CYS A 97 -10.30 -78.78 -32.94
C CYS A 97 -8.97 -78.80 -32.19
N ASN A 98 -8.06 -77.88 -32.53
CA ASN A 98 -6.71 -77.80 -31.97
C ASN A 98 -6.67 -77.33 -30.49
N ILE A 99 -7.82 -76.95 -29.92
CA ILE A 99 -7.96 -76.48 -28.53
C ILE A 99 -8.58 -77.57 -27.65
N CYS A 100 -9.72 -78.13 -28.03
CA CYS A 100 -10.44 -79.13 -27.22
C CYS A 100 -10.12 -80.58 -27.63
N SER A 101 -9.41 -80.78 -28.75
CA SER A 101 -9.04 -82.08 -29.33
C SER A 101 -10.24 -82.98 -29.68
N ARG A 102 -11.42 -82.38 -29.93
CA ARG A 102 -12.64 -83.07 -30.36
C ARG A 102 -13.02 -82.69 -31.79
N GLY A 103 -13.65 -83.63 -32.49
CA GLY A 103 -14.19 -83.45 -33.85
C GLY A 103 -15.72 -83.38 -33.90
N ASP A 104 -16.36 -83.11 -32.75
CA ASP A 104 -17.81 -82.90 -32.65
C ASP A 104 -18.21 -81.51 -33.19
N VAL A 105 -19.50 -81.27 -33.45
CA VAL A 105 -20.04 -79.96 -33.85
C VAL A 105 -19.33 -79.36 -35.09
N GLU A 106 -19.31 -80.12 -36.18
CA GLU A 106 -18.71 -79.69 -37.47
C GLU A 106 -19.28 -78.35 -37.98
N GLU A 107 -20.56 -78.07 -37.71
CA GLU A 107 -21.24 -76.83 -38.11
C GLU A 107 -20.67 -75.55 -37.48
N SER A 108 -19.87 -75.68 -36.42
CA SER A 108 -19.19 -74.58 -35.71
C SER A 108 -17.67 -74.72 -35.78
N MET A 109 -17.16 -75.46 -36.77
CA MET A 109 -15.74 -75.69 -36.98
C MET A 109 -15.18 -74.77 -38.07
N LEU A 110 -14.15 -74.02 -37.70
CA LEU A 110 -13.40 -73.08 -38.52
C LEU A 110 -12.07 -73.71 -38.96
N LEU A 111 -11.68 -73.48 -40.21
CA LEU A 111 -10.35 -73.81 -40.71
C LEU A 111 -9.54 -72.53 -40.88
N CYS A 112 -8.28 -72.56 -40.45
CA CYS A 112 -7.35 -71.47 -40.65
C CYS A 112 -6.88 -71.41 -42.10
N ASP A 113 -7.11 -70.32 -42.81
CA ASP A 113 -6.65 -70.14 -44.20
C ASP A 113 -5.11 -69.94 -44.34
N GLY A 114 -4.37 -70.03 -43.23
CA GLY A 114 -2.91 -69.92 -43.18
C GLY A 114 -2.19 -71.24 -42.92
N CYS A 115 -2.76 -72.11 -42.08
CA CYS A 115 -2.17 -73.40 -41.71
C CYS A 115 -3.13 -74.59 -41.84
N ASP A 116 -4.36 -74.36 -42.31
CA ASP A 116 -5.46 -75.33 -42.43
C ASP A 116 -5.88 -76.03 -41.12
N ASP A 117 -5.37 -75.58 -39.96
CA ASP A 117 -5.76 -76.12 -38.64
C ASP A 117 -7.22 -75.81 -38.30
N SER A 118 -7.88 -76.73 -37.60
CA SER A 118 -9.31 -76.66 -37.26
C SER A 118 -9.56 -76.16 -35.83
N TYR A 119 -10.60 -75.34 -35.65
CA TYR A 119 -10.97 -74.74 -34.37
C TYR A 119 -12.49 -74.63 -34.21
N HIS A 120 -13.04 -74.87 -33.01
CA HIS A 120 -14.44 -74.49 -32.76
C HIS A 120 -14.55 -72.99 -32.55
N THR A 121 -15.60 -72.37 -33.12
CA THR A 121 -15.95 -70.95 -32.90
C THR A 121 -15.97 -70.59 -31.41
N PHE A 122 -16.51 -71.47 -30.57
CA PHE A 122 -16.62 -71.27 -29.12
C PHE A 122 -15.38 -71.65 -28.30
N CYS A 123 -14.41 -72.38 -28.87
CA CYS A 123 -13.15 -72.69 -28.19
C CYS A 123 -12.11 -71.58 -28.35
N LEU A 124 -12.34 -70.64 -29.27
CA LEU A 124 -11.49 -69.46 -29.45
C LEU A 124 -11.68 -68.50 -28.27
N MET A 125 -10.64 -67.69 -27.99
CA MET A 125 -10.72 -66.59 -27.04
C MET A 125 -10.50 -65.27 -27.81
N PRO A 126 -11.50 -64.36 -27.88
CA PRO A 126 -12.88 -64.54 -27.42
C PRO A 126 -13.67 -65.57 -28.25
N PRO A 127 -14.71 -66.20 -27.68
CA PRO A 127 -15.59 -67.11 -28.41
C PRO A 127 -16.33 -66.37 -29.54
N LEU A 128 -16.32 -66.94 -30.74
CA LEU A 128 -17.09 -66.44 -31.88
C LEU A 128 -18.51 -67.01 -31.84
N SER A 129 -19.51 -66.16 -32.02
CA SER A 129 -20.93 -66.56 -32.07
C SER A 129 -21.32 -67.21 -33.40
N GLU A 130 -20.58 -66.93 -34.47
CA GLU A 130 -20.82 -67.44 -35.82
C GLU A 130 -19.49 -67.57 -36.60
N ILE A 131 -19.51 -68.33 -37.69
CA ILE A 131 -18.37 -68.47 -38.61
C ILE A 131 -18.17 -67.14 -39.34
N PRO A 132 -16.99 -66.48 -39.26
CA PRO A 132 -16.72 -65.22 -39.95
C PRO A 132 -16.83 -65.36 -41.47
N LYS A 133 -17.28 -64.30 -42.14
CA LYS A 133 -17.29 -64.25 -43.60
C LYS A 133 -15.93 -63.77 -44.09
N GLY A 134 -15.28 -64.57 -44.94
CA GLY A 134 -13.97 -64.26 -45.52
C GLY A 134 -12.83 -65.05 -44.89
N ASP A 135 -11.60 -64.61 -45.17
CA ASP A 135 -10.38 -65.27 -44.73
C ASP A 135 -10.21 -65.19 -43.20
N TRP A 136 -10.15 -66.33 -42.52
CA TRP A 136 -9.88 -66.43 -41.09
C TRP A 136 -8.52 -67.08 -40.85
N ARG A 137 -7.64 -66.40 -40.09
CA ARG A 137 -6.33 -66.94 -39.68
C ARG A 137 -6.35 -67.23 -38.18
N CYS A 138 -5.79 -68.36 -37.76
CA CYS A 138 -5.69 -68.73 -36.35
C CYS A 138 -4.69 -67.84 -35.60
N PRO A 139 -4.75 -67.76 -34.25
CA PRO A 139 -3.84 -66.97 -33.44
C PRO A 139 -2.36 -67.22 -33.75
N LYS A 140 -1.97 -68.48 -34.04
CA LYS A 140 -0.60 -68.84 -34.43
C LYS A 140 -0.17 -68.21 -35.76
N CYS A 141 -1.02 -68.27 -36.79
CA CYS A 141 -0.72 -67.68 -38.10
C CYS A 141 -0.69 -66.15 -38.05
N ILE A 142 -1.61 -65.54 -37.28
CA ILE A 142 -1.59 -64.09 -37.05
C ILE A 142 -0.30 -63.70 -36.32
N ALA A 143 0.05 -64.41 -35.26
CA ALA A 143 1.27 -64.16 -34.49
C ALA A 143 2.55 -64.33 -35.34
N GLN A 144 2.59 -65.32 -36.23
CA GLN A 144 3.70 -65.49 -37.19
C GLN A 144 3.82 -64.31 -38.16
N GLU A 145 2.70 -63.82 -38.68
CA GLU A 145 2.71 -62.70 -39.61
C GLU A 145 3.13 -61.39 -38.92
N VAL A 146 2.68 -61.18 -37.68
CA VAL A 146 3.08 -60.03 -36.83
C VAL A 146 4.54 -60.14 -36.35
N SER A 147 5.11 -61.35 -36.29
CA SER A 147 6.51 -61.59 -35.89
C SER A 147 7.54 -61.33 -36.99
N LYS A 148 7.12 -61.06 -38.23
CA LYS A 148 8.04 -60.61 -39.29
C LYS A 148 8.67 -59.27 -38.86
N PRO A 149 9.98 -59.06 -39.05
CA PRO A 149 10.60 -57.79 -38.71
C PRO A 149 9.89 -56.68 -39.49
N MET A 150 9.17 -55.81 -38.77
CA MET A 150 8.59 -54.60 -39.34
C MET A 150 9.73 -53.78 -39.95
N GLU A 151 9.66 -53.52 -41.26
CA GLU A 151 10.39 -52.41 -41.85
C GLU A 151 10.05 -51.14 -41.05
N ALA A 152 11.07 -50.28 -40.90
CA ALA A 152 11.14 -49.19 -39.92
C ALA A 152 9.81 -48.50 -39.57
N PHE A 153 9.59 -48.36 -38.26
CA PHE A 153 8.61 -47.50 -37.58
C PHE A 153 7.87 -46.50 -38.49
N GLY A 154 6.63 -46.82 -38.87
CA GLY A 154 5.76 -45.91 -39.62
C GLY A 154 4.67 -46.63 -40.40
N PHE A 155 3.52 -45.98 -40.60
CA PHE A 155 2.55 -46.40 -41.60
C PHE A 155 3.14 -46.14 -43.00
N GLU A 156 2.76 -46.91 -44.03
CA GLU A 156 3.19 -46.61 -45.41
C GLU A 156 2.83 -45.16 -45.76
N GLN A 157 3.79 -44.37 -46.26
CA GLN A 157 3.51 -42.99 -46.64
C GLN A 157 2.51 -42.94 -47.81
N ALA A 158 1.48 -42.11 -47.72
CA ALA A 158 0.52 -41.95 -48.81
C ALA A 158 1.24 -41.36 -50.02
N GLN A 159 1.00 -41.91 -51.21
CA GLN A 159 1.55 -41.39 -52.46
C GLN A 159 1.01 -39.99 -52.82
N ARG A 160 -0.05 -39.53 -52.14
CA ARG A 160 -0.72 -38.24 -52.40
C ARG A 160 -0.37 -37.24 -51.32
N GLU A 161 0.18 -36.11 -51.76
CA GLU A 161 0.40 -34.92 -50.93
C GLU A 161 -0.84 -34.01 -50.99
N TYR A 162 -1.24 -33.46 -49.85
CA TYR A 162 -2.34 -32.48 -49.77
C TYR A 162 -1.84 -31.12 -49.32
N THR A 163 -2.55 -30.05 -49.67
CA THR A 163 -2.55 -28.82 -48.87
C THR A 163 -3.59 -28.94 -47.75
N LEU A 164 -3.45 -28.17 -46.67
CA LEU A 164 -4.42 -28.21 -45.56
C LEU A 164 -5.85 -27.91 -46.03
N GLN A 165 -6.00 -27.00 -46.99
CA GLN A 165 -7.31 -26.70 -47.59
C GLN A 165 -7.87 -27.90 -48.34
N GLN A 166 -7.06 -28.57 -49.17
CA GLN A 166 -7.50 -29.75 -49.93
C GLN A 166 -7.87 -30.91 -49.02
N PHE A 167 -7.13 -31.09 -47.93
CA PHE A 167 -7.42 -32.12 -46.92
C PHE A 167 -8.75 -31.83 -46.21
N GLY A 168 -8.99 -30.57 -45.81
CA GLY A 168 -10.28 -30.17 -45.21
C GLY A 168 -11.47 -30.38 -46.14
N GLU A 169 -11.34 -30.01 -47.42
CA GLU A 169 -12.39 -30.25 -48.43
C GLU A 169 -12.67 -31.74 -48.67
N MET A 170 -11.66 -32.60 -48.55
CA MET A 170 -11.80 -34.06 -48.63
C MET A 170 -12.49 -34.61 -47.38
N ALA A 171 -12.04 -34.22 -46.19
CA ALA A 171 -12.60 -34.68 -44.91
C ALA A 171 -14.07 -34.26 -44.72
N ASP A 172 -14.41 -33.01 -45.07
CA ASP A 172 -15.77 -32.50 -44.96
C ASP A 172 -16.73 -33.23 -45.92
N ARG A 173 -16.25 -33.53 -47.13
CA ARG A 173 -17.01 -34.32 -48.12
C ARG A 173 -17.24 -35.73 -47.61
N PHE A 174 -16.20 -36.42 -47.15
CA PHE A 174 -16.32 -37.76 -46.58
C PHE A 174 -17.34 -37.78 -45.44
N LYS A 175 -17.22 -36.87 -44.46
CA LYS A 175 -18.09 -36.85 -43.28
C LYS A 175 -19.54 -36.54 -43.65
N SER A 176 -19.77 -35.60 -44.57
CA SER A 176 -21.13 -35.26 -44.98
C SER A 176 -21.80 -36.35 -45.81
N GLU A 177 -21.07 -37.04 -46.68
CA GLU A 177 -21.56 -38.19 -47.45
C GLU A 177 -21.82 -39.40 -46.55
N TYR A 178 -20.93 -39.66 -45.58
CA TYR A 178 -21.05 -40.81 -44.67
C TYR A 178 -22.29 -40.71 -43.76
N PHE A 179 -22.50 -39.55 -43.13
CA PHE A 179 -23.65 -39.34 -42.24
C PHE A 179 -24.89 -38.77 -42.95
N ASN A 180 -24.78 -38.44 -44.23
CA ASN A 180 -25.81 -37.79 -45.03
C ASN A 180 -26.37 -36.51 -44.36
N MET A 181 -25.48 -35.73 -43.74
CA MET A 181 -25.78 -34.53 -42.95
C MET A 181 -24.67 -33.49 -43.13
N PRO A 182 -24.95 -32.18 -42.99
CA PRO A 182 -23.90 -31.17 -42.90
C PRO A 182 -22.92 -31.48 -41.77
N VAL A 183 -21.62 -31.31 -42.01
CA VAL A 183 -20.53 -31.73 -41.08
C VAL A 183 -20.64 -31.16 -39.67
N ASN A 184 -21.21 -29.95 -39.55
CA ASN A 184 -21.44 -29.23 -38.31
C ASN A 184 -22.72 -29.66 -37.57
N MET A 185 -23.57 -30.47 -38.20
CA MET A 185 -24.82 -30.98 -37.64
C MET A 185 -24.71 -32.44 -37.17
N VAL A 186 -23.59 -33.12 -37.46
CA VAL A 186 -23.35 -34.50 -37.02
C VAL A 186 -23.01 -34.51 -35.52
N PRO A 187 -23.81 -35.14 -34.65
CA PRO A 187 -23.55 -35.18 -33.22
C PRO A 187 -22.31 -36.02 -32.86
N GLU A 188 -21.50 -35.56 -31.92
CA GLU A 188 -20.28 -36.27 -31.47
C GLU A 188 -20.57 -37.70 -30.99
N LYS A 189 -21.65 -37.90 -30.23
CA LYS A 189 -22.07 -39.23 -29.75
C LYS A 189 -22.42 -40.21 -30.87
N LEU A 190 -22.92 -39.69 -32.00
CA LEU A 190 -23.22 -40.53 -33.16
C LEU A 190 -21.92 -40.99 -33.82
N VAL A 191 -20.96 -40.09 -33.99
CA VAL A 191 -19.63 -40.41 -34.54
C VAL A 191 -18.90 -41.42 -33.66
N GLU A 192 -18.94 -41.24 -32.33
CA GLU A 192 -18.30 -42.15 -31.37
C GLU A 192 -18.90 -43.57 -31.44
N LYS A 193 -20.24 -43.66 -31.44
CA LYS A 193 -20.94 -44.95 -31.57
C LYS A 193 -20.59 -45.64 -32.89
N GLU A 194 -20.54 -44.89 -33.97
CA GLU A 194 -20.26 -45.41 -35.30
C GLU A 194 -18.80 -45.84 -35.45
N PHE A 195 -17.86 -45.11 -34.85
CA PHE A 195 -16.45 -45.50 -34.78
C PHE A 195 -16.28 -46.89 -34.16
N TRP A 196 -16.84 -47.12 -32.96
CA TRP A 196 -16.73 -48.43 -32.30
C TRP A 196 -17.48 -49.55 -33.03
N ARG A 197 -18.58 -49.21 -33.72
CA ARG A 197 -19.30 -50.15 -34.59
C ARG A 197 -18.41 -50.61 -35.75
N ILE A 198 -17.75 -49.68 -36.45
CA ILE A 198 -16.84 -49.98 -37.56
C ILE A 198 -15.66 -50.80 -37.07
N VAL A 199 -15.01 -50.41 -35.97
CA VAL A 199 -13.85 -51.14 -35.41
C VAL A 199 -14.19 -52.59 -35.03
N SER A 200 -15.44 -52.85 -34.64
CA SER A 200 -15.91 -54.20 -34.30
C SER A 200 -16.49 -54.98 -35.47
N SER A 201 -16.72 -54.32 -36.61
CA SER A 201 -17.33 -54.93 -37.80
C SER A 201 -16.26 -55.50 -38.71
N ILE A 202 -16.39 -56.77 -39.06
CA ILE A 202 -15.46 -57.47 -39.96
C ILE A 202 -15.97 -57.41 -41.43
N ASP A 203 -17.27 -57.17 -41.61
CA ASP A 203 -17.94 -57.19 -42.92
C ASP A 203 -17.86 -55.85 -43.69
N GLU A 204 -17.33 -54.79 -43.07
CA GLU A 204 -17.33 -53.42 -43.64
C GLU A 204 -15.93 -52.80 -43.63
N ASP A 205 -15.42 -52.45 -44.82
CA ASP A 205 -14.14 -51.77 -44.99
C ASP A 205 -14.32 -50.24 -45.07
N VAL A 206 -13.83 -49.54 -44.05
CA VAL A 206 -13.77 -48.06 -44.03
C VAL A 206 -12.31 -47.62 -43.88
N THR A 207 -11.79 -46.90 -44.88
CA THR A 207 -10.42 -46.35 -44.86
C THR A 207 -10.42 -44.85 -44.64
N VAL A 208 -9.50 -44.36 -43.81
CA VAL A 208 -9.32 -42.93 -43.50
C VAL A 208 -7.88 -42.49 -43.75
N GLU A 209 -7.68 -41.21 -44.08
CA GLU A 209 -6.36 -40.58 -44.26
C GLU A 209 -6.10 -39.60 -43.12
N TYR A 210 -4.86 -39.51 -42.63
CA TYR A 210 -4.46 -38.54 -41.59
C TYR A 210 -3.01 -38.06 -41.78
N GLY A 211 -2.71 -36.90 -41.20
CA GLY A 211 -1.35 -36.38 -41.05
C GLY A 211 -0.87 -36.55 -39.61
N ALA A 212 0.24 -37.26 -39.42
CA ALA A 212 0.95 -37.37 -38.15
C ALA A 212 2.42 -36.99 -38.37
N ASP A 213 3.18 -36.92 -37.28
CA ASP A 213 4.62 -36.69 -37.31
C ASP A 213 5.10 -35.43 -38.08
N LEU A 214 4.29 -34.37 -38.08
CA LEU A 214 4.62 -33.06 -38.68
C LEU A 214 5.48 -32.19 -37.76
N HIS A 215 6.79 -32.13 -38.00
CA HIS A 215 7.70 -31.29 -37.20
C HIS A 215 7.50 -29.79 -37.45
N THR A 216 7.30 -29.00 -36.37
CA THR A 216 7.11 -27.54 -36.49
C THR A 216 8.37 -26.78 -36.92
N VAL A 217 9.54 -27.43 -36.91
CA VAL A 217 10.77 -26.88 -37.52
C VAL A 217 10.64 -26.80 -39.04
N GLU A 218 10.05 -27.80 -39.68
CA GLU A 218 9.90 -27.87 -41.14
C GLU A 218 8.63 -27.16 -41.61
N HIS A 219 7.54 -27.35 -40.88
CA HIS A 219 6.20 -26.88 -41.27
C HIS A 219 5.77 -25.56 -40.61
N GLY A 220 6.49 -25.13 -39.57
CA GLY A 220 6.13 -23.98 -38.75
C GLY A 220 5.10 -24.32 -37.67
N SER A 221 5.19 -23.66 -36.52
CA SER A 221 4.22 -23.77 -35.43
C SER A 221 2.89 -23.09 -35.77
N GLY A 222 1.79 -23.70 -35.31
CA GLY A 222 0.45 -23.09 -35.31
C GLY A 222 0.29 -21.92 -34.32
N PHE A 223 1.18 -21.80 -33.33
CA PHE A 223 1.28 -20.65 -32.44
C PHE A 223 2.29 -19.61 -32.93
N PRO A 224 2.08 -18.31 -32.63
CA PRO A 224 3.10 -17.28 -32.81
C PRO A 224 4.39 -17.62 -32.06
N THR A 225 5.55 -17.35 -32.68
CA THR A 225 6.87 -17.63 -32.09
C THR A 225 7.74 -16.37 -32.07
N LYS A 226 8.65 -16.29 -31.10
CA LYS A 226 9.57 -15.15 -30.91
C LYS A 226 10.55 -14.97 -32.08
N SER A 227 10.87 -16.06 -32.78
CA SER A 227 11.79 -16.08 -33.92
C SER A 227 11.22 -15.44 -35.20
N LYS A 228 9.89 -15.44 -35.36
CA LYS A 228 9.24 -14.73 -36.47
C LYS A 228 9.18 -13.25 -36.14
N GLN A 229 10.01 -12.44 -36.82
CA GLN A 229 9.93 -10.97 -36.73
C GLN A 229 8.60 -10.47 -37.31
N TYR A 230 7.59 -10.32 -36.45
CA TYR A 230 6.38 -9.58 -36.79
C TYR A 230 6.75 -8.10 -36.93
N LYS A 231 6.93 -7.63 -38.17
CA LYS A 231 7.34 -6.25 -38.45
C LYS A 231 6.38 -5.26 -37.80
N HIS A 232 6.93 -4.32 -37.01
CA HIS A 232 6.14 -3.30 -36.35
C HIS A 232 5.42 -2.43 -37.40
N PRO A 233 4.14 -2.05 -37.21
CA PRO A 233 3.35 -1.34 -38.23
C PRO A 233 3.95 0.01 -38.70
N ILE A 234 4.86 0.61 -37.90
CA ILE A 234 5.57 1.85 -38.27
C ILE A 234 6.45 1.65 -39.51
N ASP A 235 7.09 0.51 -39.70
CA ASP A 235 8.01 0.29 -40.82
C ASP A 235 7.31 0.16 -42.17
N GLN A 236 6.10 -0.42 -42.20
CA GLN A 236 5.24 -0.43 -43.39
C GLN A 236 4.65 0.96 -43.70
N SER A 237 4.33 1.74 -42.68
CA SER A 237 3.75 3.08 -42.85
C SER A 237 4.73 4.06 -43.50
N ARG A 238 6.03 3.98 -43.14
CA ARG A 238 7.11 4.82 -43.72
C ARG A 238 7.34 4.53 -45.20
N TRP A 239 7.21 3.26 -45.61
CA TRP A 239 7.33 2.82 -47.02
C TRP A 239 6.13 3.27 -47.87
N ASN A 240 4.92 3.18 -47.32
CA ASN A 240 3.68 3.55 -48.01
C ASN A 240 3.47 5.09 -48.11
N MET A 241 3.95 5.86 -47.13
CA MET A 241 3.97 7.33 -47.21
C MET A 241 4.91 7.84 -48.31
N ARG A 242 6.09 7.21 -48.47
CA ARG A 242 7.08 7.56 -49.52
C ARG A 242 6.52 7.35 -50.93
N LYS A 243 5.78 6.26 -51.17
CA LYS A 243 5.08 5.99 -52.45
C LYS A 243 3.84 6.87 -52.68
N SER A 244 3.09 7.23 -51.63
CA SER A 244 1.93 8.15 -51.77
C SER A 244 2.38 9.56 -52.13
N ARG A 245 3.40 10.12 -51.47
CA ARG A 245 3.95 11.44 -51.82
C ARG A 245 4.43 11.51 -53.27
N GLN A 246 5.09 10.47 -53.79
CA GLN A 246 5.51 10.41 -55.20
C GLN A 246 4.34 10.34 -56.19
N ARG A 247 3.25 9.65 -55.86
CA ARG A 247 2.05 9.57 -56.70
C ARG A 247 1.22 10.86 -56.65
N GLU A 248 1.15 11.52 -55.50
CA GLU A 248 0.41 12.77 -55.31
C GLU A 248 1.11 13.96 -55.99
N SER A 249 2.44 14.01 -55.99
CA SER A 249 3.21 14.99 -56.78
C SER A 249 3.04 14.78 -58.30
N ARG A 250 2.98 13.53 -58.79
CA ARG A 250 2.73 13.23 -60.21
C ARG A 250 1.28 13.54 -60.64
N TRP A 251 0.31 13.36 -59.75
CA TRP A 251 -1.10 13.64 -60.04
C TRP A 251 -1.39 15.15 -60.01
N ASN A 252 -0.85 15.88 -59.03
CA ASN A 252 -0.95 17.35 -58.96
C ASN A 252 -0.28 18.04 -60.16
N MET A 253 0.87 17.54 -60.65
CA MET A 253 1.49 18.03 -61.89
C MET A 253 0.65 17.75 -63.15
N ARG A 254 -0.03 16.60 -63.24
CA ARG A 254 -0.91 16.28 -64.40
C ARG A 254 -2.19 17.12 -64.40
N MET A 255 -2.78 17.36 -63.23
CA MET A 255 -3.97 18.22 -63.10
C MET A 255 -3.66 19.70 -63.38
N PHE A 256 -2.45 20.17 -63.04
CA PHE A 256 -2.04 21.56 -63.36
C PHE A 256 -1.81 21.76 -64.87
N ARG A 257 -1.33 20.73 -65.59
CA ARG A 257 -1.14 20.79 -67.06
C ARG A 257 -2.44 20.70 -67.86
N GLN A 258 -3.53 20.20 -67.28
CA GLN A 258 -4.86 20.16 -67.92
C GLN A 258 -5.72 21.39 -67.63
N ARG A 259 -5.16 22.43 -66.99
CA ARG A 259 -5.88 23.62 -66.52
C ARG A 259 -5.76 24.86 -67.40
N GLU A 260 -5.27 24.73 -68.62
CA GLU A 260 -5.38 25.76 -69.66
C GLU A 260 -6.22 25.23 -70.82
N SER A 261 -7.55 25.35 -70.70
CA SER A 261 -8.48 25.64 -71.81
C SER A 261 -9.94 25.41 -71.37
N ARG A 262 -10.71 26.50 -71.39
CA ARG A 262 -12.18 26.62 -71.22
C ARG A 262 -12.72 26.57 -69.78
N TRP A 263 -13.14 27.74 -69.30
CA TRP A 263 -14.00 27.89 -68.13
C TRP A 263 -15.26 28.68 -68.51
N ASN A 264 -16.44 28.21 -68.07
CA ASN A 264 -17.66 29.01 -67.99
C ASN A 264 -18.31 28.83 -66.61
N MET A 265 -19.13 29.79 -66.18
CA MET A 265 -19.57 30.01 -64.78
C MET A 265 -20.41 28.85 -64.20
N LYS A 266 -21.17 28.10 -65.01
CA LYS A 266 -21.94 26.91 -64.59
C LYS A 266 -21.06 25.71 -64.18
N SER A 267 -19.79 25.70 -64.61
CA SER A 267 -18.82 24.66 -64.25
C SER A 267 -18.39 24.77 -62.78
N ARG A 268 -18.31 25.99 -62.24
CA ARG A 268 -17.84 26.27 -60.86
C ARG A 268 -18.74 25.67 -59.77
N GLN A 269 -20.07 25.70 -59.92
CA GLN A 269 -21.00 25.11 -58.93
C GLN A 269 -21.00 23.57 -58.95
N ARG A 270 -20.88 22.95 -60.13
CA ARG A 270 -20.74 21.48 -60.25
C ARG A 270 -19.39 21.02 -59.70
N GLU A 271 -18.34 21.81 -59.90
CA GLU A 271 -17.01 21.54 -59.37
C GLU A 271 -16.94 21.70 -57.85
N SER A 272 -17.61 22.68 -57.24
CA SER A 272 -17.75 22.74 -55.77
C SER A 272 -18.45 21.51 -55.21
N ARG A 273 -19.56 21.05 -55.81
CA ARG A 273 -20.26 19.82 -55.36
C ARG A 273 -19.42 18.56 -55.58
N TRP A 274 -18.69 18.47 -56.70
CA TRP A 274 -17.79 17.36 -57.01
C TRP A 274 -16.59 17.34 -56.07
N ASN A 275 -15.96 18.48 -55.82
CA ASN A 275 -14.85 18.64 -54.86
C ASN A 275 -15.30 18.28 -53.44
N MET A 276 -16.51 18.66 -53.02
CA MET A 276 -17.04 18.31 -51.70
C MET A 276 -17.35 16.81 -51.57
N ARG A 277 -17.86 16.16 -52.64
CA ARG A 277 -18.02 14.69 -52.69
C ARG A 277 -16.67 13.96 -52.67
N MET A 278 -15.69 14.47 -53.41
CA MET A 278 -14.34 13.90 -53.45
C MET A 278 -13.60 14.10 -52.12
N PHE A 279 -13.82 15.23 -51.44
CA PHE A 279 -13.33 15.48 -50.09
C PHE A 279 -13.95 14.50 -49.08
N ARG A 280 -15.28 14.33 -49.08
CA ARG A 280 -15.96 13.33 -48.23
C ARG A 280 -15.50 11.90 -48.53
N GLN A 281 -15.32 11.52 -49.81
CA GLN A 281 -14.74 10.22 -50.15
C GLN A 281 -13.30 10.06 -49.67
N ARG A 282 -12.46 11.11 -49.76
CA ARG A 282 -11.08 11.10 -49.25
C ARG A 282 -11.07 10.97 -47.72
N GLU A 283 -11.94 11.68 -47.03
CA GLU A 283 -12.10 11.63 -45.57
C GLU A 283 -12.61 10.27 -45.09
N SER A 284 -13.61 9.68 -45.75
CA SER A 284 -14.06 8.31 -45.47
C SER A 284 -12.94 7.29 -45.72
N ARG A 285 -12.17 7.41 -46.82
CA ARG A 285 -11.01 6.55 -47.09
C ARG A 285 -9.90 6.75 -46.06
N TRP A 286 -9.70 7.98 -45.57
CA TRP A 286 -8.72 8.30 -44.54
C TRP A 286 -9.11 7.71 -43.19
N ASN A 287 -10.38 7.84 -42.79
CA ASN A 287 -10.92 7.22 -41.58
C ASN A 287 -10.90 5.69 -41.65
N MET A 288 -11.23 5.09 -42.79
CA MET A 288 -11.14 3.64 -43.01
C MET A 288 -9.70 3.14 -42.94
N ARG A 289 -8.72 3.91 -43.46
CA ARG A 289 -7.28 3.62 -43.31
C ARG A 289 -6.82 3.72 -41.87
N LYS A 290 -7.27 4.73 -41.13
CA LYS A 290 -6.95 4.92 -39.71
C LYS A 290 -7.53 3.81 -38.83
N SER A 291 -8.74 3.34 -39.14
CA SER A 291 -9.37 2.18 -38.49
C SER A 291 -8.57 0.91 -38.74
N ARG A 292 -8.28 0.59 -40.01
CA ARG A 292 -7.43 -0.55 -40.38
C ARG A 292 -6.06 -0.50 -39.71
N GLN A 293 -5.46 0.69 -39.62
CA GLN A 293 -4.18 0.87 -38.94
C GLN A 293 -4.31 0.55 -37.45
N ARG A 294 -5.33 1.06 -36.75
CA ARG A 294 -5.58 0.71 -35.33
C ARG A 294 -5.81 -0.79 -35.12
N GLU A 295 -6.50 -1.44 -36.05
CA GLU A 295 -6.77 -2.88 -36.04
C GLU A 295 -5.47 -3.67 -36.18
N THR A 296 -4.60 -3.31 -37.14
CA THR A 296 -3.27 -3.94 -37.30
C THR A 296 -2.35 -3.75 -36.09
N TYR A 297 -2.45 -2.62 -35.37
CA TYR A 297 -1.69 -2.45 -34.13
C TYR A 297 -2.22 -3.38 -33.02
N LYS A 298 -3.55 -3.48 -32.86
CA LYS A 298 -4.16 -4.39 -31.88
C LYS A 298 -3.79 -5.84 -32.15
N GLU A 299 -3.85 -6.27 -33.41
CA GLU A 299 -3.43 -7.61 -33.83
C GLU A 299 -1.95 -7.87 -33.52
N TRP A 300 -1.07 -6.91 -33.81
CA TRP A 300 0.37 -7.06 -33.50
C TRP A 300 0.62 -7.21 -31.99
N TYR A 301 -0.01 -6.39 -31.16
CA TYR A 301 0.11 -6.51 -29.70
C TYR A 301 -0.42 -7.87 -29.20
N SER A 302 -1.55 -8.34 -29.74
CA SER A 302 -2.10 -9.66 -29.37
C SER A 302 -1.17 -10.81 -29.79
N LEU A 303 -0.55 -10.76 -30.98
CA LEU A 303 0.38 -11.80 -31.43
C LEU A 303 1.64 -11.84 -30.57
N GLN A 304 2.13 -10.70 -30.11
CA GLN A 304 3.26 -10.63 -29.18
C GLN A 304 2.90 -11.23 -27.82
N GLU A 305 1.70 -10.96 -27.31
CA GLU A 305 1.19 -11.57 -26.08
C GLU A 305 1.13 -13.10 -26.18
N TYR A 306 0.52 -13.65 -27.24
CA TYR A 306 0.45 -15.10 -27.47
C TYR A 306 1.82 -15.75 -27.75
N ALA A 307 2.78 -15.01 -28.33
CA ALA A 307 4.13 -15.50 -28.55
C ALA A 307 4.92 -15.68 -27.24
N HIS A 308 4.59 -14.90 -26.20
CA HIS A 308 5.27 -14.94 -24.89
C HIS A 308 4.50 -15.72 -23.83
N ALA A 309 3.23 -16.06 -24.08
CA ALA A 309 2.40 -16.80 -23.14
C ALA A 309 2.99 -18.16 -22.75
N ASN A 310 2.83 -18.55 -21.48
CA ASN A 310 3.38 -19.79 -20.93
C ASN A 310 2.65 -21.05 -21.43
N TRP A 311 1.37 -20.94 -21.79
CA TRP A 311 0.58 -22.02 -22.40
C TRP A 311 0.86 -22.20 -23.91
N ASN A 312 1.68 -21.35 -24.52
CA ASN A 312 2.14 -21.59 -25.88
C ASN A 312 3.04 -22.82 -25.86
N LEU A 313 2.69 -23.86 -26.62
CA LEU A 313 3.37 -25.15 -26.59
C LEU A 313 4.86 -25.08 -26.98
N ASN A 314 5.29 -24.02 -27.67
CA ASN A 314 6.71 -23.79 -27.97
C ASN A 314 7.49 -23.26 -26.75
N ASN A 315 6.81 -22.62 -25.80
CA ASN A 315 7.42 -22.08 -24.59
C ASN A 315 7.37 -23.08 -23.43
N LEU A 316 6.42 -24.02 -23.43
CA LEU A 316 6.19 -25.00 -22.35
C LEU A 316 7.47 -25.80 -21.98
N PRO A 317 8.27 -26.33 -22.93
CA PRO A 317 9.46 -27.11 -22.61
C PRO A 317 10.60 -26.30 -21.97
N VAL A 318 10.62 -24.98 -22.17
CA VAL A 318 11.66 -24.05 -21.68
C VAL A 318 11.21 -23.22 -20.48
N GLN A 319 10.01 -23.46 -19.94
CA GLN A 319 9.54 -22.86 -18.69
C GLN A 319 10.42 -23.27 -17.51
N ASP A 320 10.47 -22.46 -16.46
CA ASP A 320 11.31 -22.72 -15.28
C ASP A 320 10.91 -23.99 -14.51
N GLY A 321 9.62 -24.38 -14.57
CA GLY A 321 9.14 -25.65 -13.99
C GLY A 321 9.33 -26.87 -14.89
N SER A 322 9.85 -26.71 -16.12
CA SER A 322 10.03 -27.81 -17.07
C SER A 322 11.44 -28.38 -17.00
N VAL A 323 11.52 -29.68 -16.72
CA VAL A 323 12.77 -30.44 -16.73
C VAL A 323 13.45 -30.41 -18.11
N LEU A 324 12.67 -30.33 -19.19
CA LEU A 324 13.15 -30.34 -20.57
C LEU A 324 13.99 -29.11 -20.93
N LYS A 325 13.92 -28.03 -20.13
CA LYS A 325 14.75 -26.82 -20.27
C LYS A 325 16.24 -27.15 -20.15
N HIS A 326 16.58 -28.18 -19.38
CA HIS A 326 17.96 -28.62 -19.11
C HIS A 326 18.45 -29.69 -20.09
N ILE A 327 17.63 -30.05 -21.09
CA ILE A 327 18.01 -30.95 -22.19
C ILE A 327 18.41 -30.13 -23.41
N ASN A 328 19.70 -30.19 -23.75
CA ASN A 328 20.25 -29.49 -24.92
C ASN A 328 19.82 -30.10 -26.26
N ALA A 329 19.44 -31.38 -26.28
CA ALA A 329 18.94 -32.03 -27.49
C ALA A 329 17.52 -31.55 -27.85
N ASP A 330 17.28 -31.25 -29.12
CA ASP A 330 15.95 -30.95 -29.63
C ASP A 330 15.23 -32.25 -29.98
N ILE A 331 14.54 -32.79 -28.98
CA ILE A 331 13.80 -34.04 -29.11
C ILE A 331 12.43 -33.76 -29.71
N SER A 332 12.24 -34.20 -30.96
CA SER A 332 10.97 -34.13 -31.68
C SER A 332 9.82 -34.74 -30.89
N GLY A 333 8.69 -34.04 -30.85
CA GLY A 333 7.50 -34.45 -30.11
C GLY A 333 7.55 -34.25 -28.59
N MET A 334 8.70 -33.87 -28.02
CA MET A 334 8.85 -33.54 -26.59
C MET A 334 9.13 -32.05 -26.36
N LYS A 335 10.07 -31.46 -27.12
CA LYS A 335 10.33 -30.01 -27.12
C LYS A 335 9.63 -29.26 -28.26
N ILE A 336 9.12 -30.01 -29.23
CA ILE A 336 8.57 -29.49 -30.50
C ILE A 336 7.11 -29.97 -30.61
N PRO A 337 6.10 -29.06 -30.65
CA PRO A 337 4.69 -29.44 -30.66
C PRO A 337 4.26 -30.15 -31.96
N TRP A 338 3.18 -30.94 -31.89
CA TRP A 338 2.47 -31.49 -33.06
C TRP A 338 1.19 -30.68 -33.35
N MET A 339 0.66 -30.73 -34.58
CA MET A 339 -0.57 -30.02 -34.98
C MET A 339 -1.75 -30.97 -35.20
N GLY A 340 -2.99 -30.53 -34.94
CA GLY A 340 -4.20 -31.32 -35.19
C GLY A 340 -5.52 -30.60 -34.91
N GLU A 341 -6.62 -31.27 -35.27
CA GLU A 341 -8.02 -30.88 -35.06
C GLU A 341 -8.65 -31.52 -33.79
N PRO A 342 -9.89 -31.16 -33.38
CA PRO A 342 -10.53 -31.72 -32.19
C PRO A 342 -10.54 -33.25 -32.21
N LYS A 343 -10.15 -33.84 -31.08
CA LYS A 343 -9.91 -35.29 -30.95
C LYS A 343 -10.69 -35.84 -29.76
N THR A 344 -11.41 -36.94 -29.96
CA THR A 344 -11.98 -37.71 -28.86
C THR A 344 -10.87 -38.50 -28.18
N TRP A 345 -10.73 -38.36 -26.86
CA TRP A 345 -9.69 -39.03 -26.06
C TRP A 345 -10.32 -40.05 -25.11
N TYR A 346 -9.69 -41.23 -25.01
CA TYR A 346 -9.97 -42.20 -23.96
C TYR A 346 -8.78 -42.22 -23.01
N GLY A 347 -8.99 -41.72 -21.79
CA GLY A 347 -7.95 -41.63 -20.77
C GLY A 347 -8.04 -42.79 -19.78
N VAL A 348 -6.91 -43.47 -19.56
CA VAL A 348 -6.73 -44.38 -18.43
C VAL A 348 -5.85 -43.68 -17.40
N PRO A 349 -6.28 -43.56 -16.12
CA PRO A 349 -5.46 -42.91 -15.11
C PRO A 349 -4.21 -43.75 -14.80
N GLY A 350 -3.08 -43.09 -14.51
CA GLY A 350 -1.78 -43.77 -14.33
C GLY A 350 -1.77 -44.83 -13.21
N ASN A 351 -2.56 -44.64 -12.15
CA ASN A 351 -2.70 -45.64 -11.07
C ASN A 351 -3.48 -46.91 -11.48
N LYS A 352 -4.02 -46.96 -12.70
CA LYS A 352 -4.68 -48.12 -13.31
C LYS A 352 -3.91 -48.66 -14.52
N ALA A 353 -2.71 -48.15 -14.79
CA ALA A 353 -1.87 -48.63 -15.89
C ALA A 353 -1.65 -50.15 -15.82
N ASP A 354 -1.23 -50.68 -14.66
CA ASP A 354 -0.99 -52.12 -14.47
C ASP A 354 -2.26 -52.97 -14.70
N ASN A 355 -3.42 -52.48 -14.27
CA ASN A 355 -4.70 -53.16 -14.47
C ASN A 355 -5.07 -53.20 -15.97
N PHE A 356 -4.86 -52.10 -16.69
CA PHE A 356 -5.10 -52.04 -18.13
C PHE A 356 -4.14 -52.95 -18.89
N GLU A 357 -2.84 -52.93 -18.55
CA GLU A 357 -1.87 -53.84 -19.14
C GLU A 357 -2.26 -55.30 -18.92
N SER A 358 -2.69 -55.65 -17.71
CA SER A 358 -3.12 -57.00 -17.38
C SER A 358 -4.34 -57.42 -18.22
N ALA A 359 -5.31 -56.51 -18.40
CA ALA A 359 -6.48 -56.76 -19.24
C ALA A 359 -6.10 -57.01 -20.71
N MET A 360 -5.19 -56.21 -21.27
CA MET A 360 -4.69 -56.39 -22.63
C MET A 360 -3.89 -57.69 -22.78
N LYS A 361 -3.02 -58.01 -21.82
CA LYS A 361 -2.27 -59.28 -21.78
C LYS A 361 -3.20 -60.49 -21.71
N MET A 362 -4.33 -60.39 -20.98
CA MET A 362 -5.35 -61.45 -20.95
C MET A 362 -6.13 -61.57 -22.25
N ALA A 363 -6.35 -60.47 -22.97
CA ALA A 363 -7.09 -60.48 -24.24
C ALA A 363 -6.29 -61.11 -25.40
N ALA A 364 -4.96 -60.97 -25.40
CA ALA A 364 -4.08 -61.50 -26.44
C ALA A 364 -2.77 -62.11 -25.89
N PRO A 365 -2.81 -63.17 -25.07
CA PRO A 365 -1.65 -63.67 -24.32
C PRO A 365 -0.51 -64.18 -25.22
N GLU A 366 -0.83 -64.85 -26.33
CA GLU A 366 0.18 -65.37 -27.26
C GLU A 366 1.00 -64.24 -27.92
N LEU A 367 0.36 -63.10 -28.18
CA LEU A 367 0.99 -61.93 -28.78
C LEU A 367 2.00 -61.27 -27.83
N PHE A 368 1.66 -61.14 -26.55
CA PHE A 368 2.55 -60.55 -25.53
C PHE A 368 3.67 -61.49 -25.06
N GLN A 369 3.54 -62.81 -25.27
CA GLN A 369 4.66 -63.74 -25.06
C GLN A 369 5.73 -63.60 -26.13
N LEU A 370 5.33 -63.34 -27.37
CA LEU A 370 6.22 -63.14 -28.51
C LEU A 370 6.82 -61.72 -28.53
N GLN A 371 6.02 -60.72 -28.16
CA GLN A 371 6.43 -59.31 -28.07
C GLN A 371 6.02 -58.70 -26.71
N PRO A 372 6.85 -58.90 -25.68
CA PRO A 372 6.59 -58.37 -24.33
C PRO A 372 6.50 -56.85 -24.26
N ASP A 373 7.05 -56.17 -25.26
CA ASP A 373 7.15 -54.73 -25.39
C ASP A 373 5.90 -54.08 -26.01
N LEU A 374 5.03 -54.84 -26.69
CA LEU A 374 3.89 -54.34 -27.49
C LEU A 374 3.04 -53.22 -26.84
N LEU A 375 2.89 -53.23 -25.51
CA LEU A 375 2.17 -52.21 -24.72
C LEU A 375 3.03 -51.00 -24.33
N HIS A 376 3.88 -50.55 -25.26
CA HIS A 376 4.94 -49.56 -25.13
C HIS A 376 4.60 -48.19 -24.47
N GLN A 377 3.35 -47.89 -24.12
CA GLN A 377 2.92 -46.54 -23.68
C GLN A 377 2.55 -46.42 -22.20
N LEU A 378 2.51 -47.51 -21.43
CA LEU A 378 2.16 -47.50 -20.01
C LEU A 378 3.40 -47.62 -19.14
N LEU A 379 4.11 -46.51 -18.99
CA LEU A 379 5.38 -46.49 -18.29
C LEU A 379 5.27 -45.76 -16.97
N LYS A 380 5.98 -46.29 -15.97
CA LYS A 380 6.23 -45.59 -14.71
C LYS A 380 6.96 -44.27 -14.99
N ILE A 381 6.93 -43.34 -14.05
CA ILE A 381 7.45 -41.98 -14.27
C ILE A 381 8.94 -41.90 -13.85
N GLY A 382 9.74 -41.15 -14.61
CA GLY A 382 11.13 -40.83 -14.24
C GLY A 382 12.06 -42.05 -14.20
N ARG A 383 12.84 -42.19 -13.13
CA ARG A 383 13.84 -43.26 -12.95
C ARG A 383 13.24 -44.68 -13.01
N GLU A 384 12.00 -44.84 -12.56
CA GLU A 384 11.28 -46.13 -12.63
C GLU A 384 10.94 -46.52 -14.07
N CYS A 385 10.71 -45.54 -14.96
CA CYS A 385 10.57 -45.75 -16.40
C CYS A 385 11.80 -46.44 -16.99
N ILE A 386 12.98 -45.90 -16.64
CA ILE A 386 14.27 -46.39 -17.17
C ILE A 386 14.55 -47.82 -16.70
N ALA A 387 14.22 -48.14 -15.45
CA ALA A 387 14.30 -49.50 -14.95
C ALA A 387 13.38 -50.46 -15.73
N GLN A 388 12.16 -50.03 -16.05
CA GLN A 388 11.22 -50.82 -16.86
C GLN A 388 11.72 -50.97 -18.31
N TYR A 389 12.26 -49.91 -18.92
CA TYR A 389 12.88 -49.97 -20.24
C TYR A 389 14.03 -50.96 -20.28
N ALA A 390 14.87 -51.00 -19.25
CA ALA A 390 15.96 -51.96 -19.15
C ALA A 390 15.44 -53.41 -19.13
N LEU A 391 14.36 -53.68 -18.38
CA LEU A 391 13.72 -55.01 -18.34
C LEU A 391 13.14 -55.42 -19.70
N LEU A 392 12.57 -54.46 -20.44
CA LEU A 392 11.98 -54.68 -21.77
C LEU A 392 12.99 -54.57 -22.92
N ARG A 393 14.27 -54.32 -22.63
CA ARG A 393 15.36 -54.10 -23.62
C ARG A 393 15.06 -52.97 -24.61
N ARG A 394 14.42 -51.91 -24.12
CA ARG A 394 13.99 -50.77 -24.94
C ARG A 394 15.02 -49.64 -24.95
N PHE A 395 15.19 -49.02 -26.11
CA PHE A 395 16.01 -47.83 -26.29
C PHE A 395 15.45 -46.63 -25.50
N CYS A 396 16.34 -45.95 -24.77
CA CYS A 396 16.01 -44.70 -24.11
C CYS A 396 16.16 -43.53 -25.10
N VAL A 397 15.24 -42.57 -25.06
CA VAL A 397 15.30 -41.35 -25.92
C VAL A 397 16.36 -40.36 -25.44
N PHE A 398 16.71 -40.41 -24.16
CA PHE A 398 17.82 -39.69 -23.55
C PHE A 398 18.21 -40.39 -22.24
N SER A 399 19.39 -40.07 -21.70
CA SER A 399 19.80 -40.57 -20.38
C SER A 399 19.19 -39.76 -19.24
N HIS A 400 18.41 -40.42 -18.37
CA HIS A 400 17.81 -39.80 -17.17
C HIS A 400 18.87 -39.35 -16.16
N ASP A 401 19.95 -40.13 -16.01
CA ASP A 401 21.03 -39.78 -15.08
C ASP A 401 21.82 -38.56 -15.57
N GLU A 402 22.01 -38.44 -16.90
CA GLU A 402 22.61 -37.25 -17.51
C GLU A 402 21.81 -35.99 -17.19
N LEU A 403 20.49 -36.09 -17.32
CA LEU A 403 19.56 -34.99 -17.02
C LEU A 403 19.63 -34.56 -15.55
N VAL A 404 19.62 -35.53 -14.61
CA VAL A 404 19.74 -35.25 -13.17
C VAL A 404 21.06 -34.57 -12.85
N CYS A 405 22.17 -35.05 -13.41
CA CYS A 405 23.48 -34.41 -13.23
C CYS A 405 23.54 -33.02 -13.86
N LYS A 406 22.94 -32.79 -15.03
CA LYS A 406 22.86 -31.46 -15.65
C LYS A 406 22.10 -30.45 -14.80
N MET A 407 20.98 -30.85 -14.20
CA MET A 407 20.26 -30.02 -13.24
C MET A 407 21.09 -29.74 -11.98
N ALA A 408 21.81 -30.74 -11.47
CA ALA A 408 22.67 -30.59 -10.30
C ALA A 408 23.91 -29.70 -10.53
N LEU A 409 24.35 -29.53 -11.78
CA LEU A 409 25.48 -28.65 -12.13
C LEU A 409 25.15 -27.15 -12.01
N ASP A 410 23.88 -26.77 -12.19
CA ASP A 410 23.40 -25.40 -12.06
C ASP A 410 22.13 -25.32 -11.18
N PRO A 411 22.24 -25.50 -9.86
CA PRO A 411 21.06 -25.48 -8.97
C PRO A 411 20.36 -24.13 -8.89
N GLU A 412 21.05 -23.03 -9.21
CA GLU A 412 20.49 -21.67 -9.12
C GLU A 412 19.40 -21.43 -10.17
N SER A 413 19.52 -22.05 -11.35
CA SER A 413 18.51 -21.96 -12.40
C SER A 413 17.28 -22.85 -12.18
N LEU A 414 17.30 -23.70 -11.14
CA LEU A 414 16.18 -24.57 -10.80
C LEU A 414 15.16 -23.84 -9.92
N ASP A 415 13.88 -24.08 -10.24
CA ASP A 415 12.79 -23.84 -9.30
C ASP A 415 12.96 -24.70 -8.03
N MET A 416 12.45 -24.22 -6.89
CA MET A 416 12.63 -24.87 -5.59
C MET A 416 12.03 -26.29 -5.55
N ALA A 417 10.85 -26.50 -6.15
CA ALA A 417 10.23 -27.81 -6.19
C ALA A 417 11.04 -28.78 -7.07
N LEU A 418 11.57 -28.27 -8.18
CA LEU A 418 12.42 -29.03 -9.08
C LEU A 418 13.78 -29.38 -8.45
N ALA A 419 14.39 -28.44 -7.72
CA ALA A 419 15.61 -28.68 -6.96
C ALA A 419 15.41 -29.78 -5.89
N ALA A 420 14.31 -29.74 -5.15
CA ALA A 420 13.98 -30.77 -4.15
C ALA A 420 13.70 -32.14 -4.79
N ALA A 421 12.95 -32.19 -5.90
CA ALA A 421 12.70 -33.42 -6.64
C ALA A 421 13.99 -34.03 -7.20
N THR A 422 14.85 -33.19 -7.79
CA THR A 422 16.16 -33.58 -8.31
C THR A 422 17.07 -34.08 -7.20
N TYR A 423 17.06 -33.42 -6.04
CA TYR A 423 17.84 -33.84 -4.87
C TYR A 423 17.44 -35.24 -4.39
N ASN A 424 16.14 -35.48 -4.25
CA ASN A 424 15.62 -36.80 -3.86
C ASN A 424 15.95 -37.90 -4.88
N ASP A 425 15.89 -37.59 -6.17
CA ASP A 425 16.26 -38.54 -7.23
C ASP A 425 17.77 -38.81 -7.27
N MET A 426 18.58 -37.75 -7.09
CA MET A 426 20.04 -37.84 -7.04
C MET A 426 20.52 -38.67 -5.84
N ILE A 427 19.84 -38.60 -4.68
CA ILE A 427 20.15 -39.48 -3.54
C ILE A 427 20.04 -40.95 -3.95
N LYS A 428 18.93 -41.34 -4.58
CA LYS A 428 18.70 -42.73 -5.02
C LYS A 428 19.76 -43.16 -6.03
N MET A 429 20.08 -42.27 -6.97
CA MET A 429 21.09 -42.46 -7.99
C MET A 429 22.48 -42.71 -7.40
N VAL A 430 22.94 -41.84 -6.50
CA VAL A 430 24.29 -41.92 -5.90
C VAL A 430 24.43 -43.16 -5.03
N VAL A 431 23.39 -43.52 -4.27
CA VAL A 431 23.39 -44.73 -3.45
C VAL A 431 23.47 -45.99 -4.31
N ALA A 432 22.66 -46.08 -5.37
CA ALA A 432 22.66 -47.23 -6.28
C ALA A 432 24.01 -47.36 -7.02
N GLU A 433 24.54 -46.25 -7.53
CA GLU A 433 25.82 -46.19 -8.22
C GLU A 433 26.98 -46.63 -7.33
N LYS A 434 27.02 -46.13 -6.08
CA LYS A 434 28.04 -46.53 -5.09
C LYS A 434 27.97 -48.03 -4.79
N HIS A 435 26.77 -48.56 -4.58
CA HIS A 435 26.59 -49.98 -4.27
C HIS A 435 27.11 -50.87 -5.40
N ILE A 436 26.73 -50.58 -6.65
CA ILE A 436 27.11 -51.43 -7.78
C ILE A 436 28.59 -51.29 -8.14
N ARG A 437 29.19 -50.09 -8.02
CA ARG A 437 30.64 -49.92 -8.20
C ARG A 437 31.44 -50.74 -7.18
N ASN A 438 30.99 -50.80 -5.93
CA ASN A 438 31.61 -51.65 -4.93
C ASN A 438 31.48 -53.14 -5.30
N SER A 439 30.31 -53.59 -5.76
CA SER A 439 30.13 -54.96 -6.23
C SER A 439 31.00 -55.32 -7.45
N LEU A 440 31.22 -54.38 -8.37
CA LEU A 440 32.11 -54.56 -9.51
C LEU A 440 33.59 -54.68 -9.06
N GLN A 441 33.99 -53.88 -8.07
CA GLN A 441 35.32 -53.95 -7.50
C GLN A 441 35.54 -55.27 -6.75
N GLU A 442 34.56 -55.71 -5.96
CA GLU A 442 34.56 -57.03 -5.28
C GLU A 442 34.58 -58.20 -6.27
N TRP A 443 33.98 -58.02 -7.45
CA TRP A 443 34.00 -59.00 -8.54
C TRP A 443 35.39 -59.15 -9.19
N GLY A 444 36.25 -58.14 -9.10
CA GLY A 444 37.66 -58.21 -9.53
C GLY A 444 38.04 -57.31 -10.71
N ALA A 445 37.22 -56.33 -11.09
CA ALA A 445 37.62 -55.31 -12.06
C ALA A 445 38.62 -54.33 -11.42
N LEU A 446 39.84 -54.25 -11.97
CA LEU A 446 40.94 -53.49 -11.37
C LEU A 446 41.14 -52.11 -12.02
N GLU A 447 40.80 -51.97 -13.30
CA GLU A 447 41.04 -50.73 -14.05
C GLU A 447 39.80 -49.84 -14.06
N ALA A 448 39.99 -48.54 -13.88
CA ALA A 448 38.93 -47.54 -13.96
C ALA A 448 39.40 -46.31 -14.72
N GLU A 449 38.64 -45.88 -15.72
CA GLU A 449 38.95 -44.74 -16.58
C GLU A 449 37.77 -43.75 -16.60
N ARG A 450 38.10 -42.45 -16.58
CA ARG A 450 37.09 -41.40 -16.66
C ARG A 450 36.65 -41.23 -18.12
N GLU A 451 35.35 -41.20 -18.35
CA GLU A 451 34.75 -41.10 -19.68
C GLU A 451 33.68 -39.99 -19.72
N ALA A 452 33.70 -39.16 -20.77
CA ALA A 452 32.73 -38.10 -20.98
C ALA A 452 31.58 -38.60 -21.86
N PHE A 453 30.69 -39.41 -21.27
CA PHE A 453 29.59 -40.08 -21.99
C PHE A 453 28.69 -39.13 -22.78
N GLU A 454 28.52 -37.87 -22.38
CA GLU A 454 27.72 -36.86 -23.09
C GLU A 454 28.28 -36.47 -24.47
N LEU A 455 29.54 -36.79 -24.75
CA LEU A 455 30.18 -36.54 -26.04
C LEU A 455 30.09 -37.74 -26.99
N ILE A 456 29.67 -38.89 -26.48
CA ILE A 456 29.54 -40.14 -27.23
C ILE A 456 28.10 -40.20 -27.80
N PRO A 457 27.92 -40.55 -29.08
CA PRO A 457 26.60 -40.80 -29.66
C PRO A 457 25.77 -41.78 -28.83
N GLU A 458 24.44 -41.60 -28.79
CA GLU A 458 23.57 -42.40 -27.92
C GLU A 458 23.57 -43.88 -28.24
N ASP A 459 23.70 -44.25 -29.51
CA ASP A 459 23.81 -45.62 -30.02
C ASP A 459 25.11 -46.31 -29.58
N GLU A 460 26.23 -45.60 -29.55
CA GLU A 460 27.54 -46.13 -29.13
C GLU A 460 27.65 -46.32 -27.61
N ARG A 461 26.87 -45.56 -26.82
CA ARG A 461 26.87 -45.65 -25.35
C ARG A 461 25.70 -46.45 -24.77
N GLN A 462 25.07 -47.30 -25.56
CA GLN A 462 24.01 -48.19 -25.10
C GLN A 462 24.54 -49.52 -24.56
N CYS A 463 23.94 -49.98 -23.46
CA CYS A 463 24.23 -51.32 -22.97
C CYS A 463 23.83 -52.37 -24.00
N LYS A 464 24.78 -53.26 -24.36
CA LYS A 464 24.58 -54.40 -25.26
C LYS A 464 23.34 -55.25 -24.90
N VAL A 465 23.08 -55.43 -23.61
CA VAL A 465 22.04 -56.31 -23.05
C VAL A 465 20.69 -55.61 -22.89
N CYS A 466 20.61 -54.53 -22.12
CA CYS A 466 19.34 -53.89 -21.77
C CYS A 466 19.01 -52.63 -22.58
N LYS A 467 19.90 -52.20 -23.48
CA LYS A 467 19.73 -51.01 -24.34
C LYS A 467 19.55 -49.68 -23.60
N THR A 468 19.81 -49.65 -22.29
CA THR A 468 19.90 -48.42 -21.50
C THR A 468 21.09 -47.59 -21.96
N THR A 469 20.88 -46.29 -22.16
CA THR A 469 21.94 -45.32 -22.48
C THR A 469 22.77 -45.03 -21.23
N CYS A 470 24.03 -45.47 -21.22
CA CYS A 470 24.93 -45.32 -20.08
C CYS A 470 25.43 -43.88 -19.94
N PHE A 471 25.51 -43.39 -18.69
CA PHE A 471 26.04 -42.05 -18.40
C PHE A 471 26.94 -42.00 -17.15
N LEU A 472 26.49 -42.51 -15.99
CA LEU A 472 27.31 -42.45 -14.78
C LEU A 472 28.52 -43.37 -14.88
N SER A 473 28.30 -44.57 -15.41
CA SER A 473 29.32 -45.57 -15.60
C SER A 473 28.89 -46.67 -16.57
N ALA A 474 29.87 -47.37 -17.10
CA ALA A 474 29.75 -48.55 -17.94
C ALA A 474 30.96 -49.48 -17.74
N VAL A 475 30.87 -50.70 -18.23
CA VAL A 475 31.99 -51.64 -18.29
C VAL A 475 32.33 -51.92 -19.74
N THR A 476 33.61 -51.81 -20.05
CA THR A 476 34.22 -52.17 -21.34
C THR A 476 35.27 -53.26 -21.12
N CYS A 477 35.61 -54.00 -22.16
CA CYS A 477 36.70 -54.97 -22.11
C CYS A 477 37.52 -54.87 -23.41
N VAL A 478 38.83 -55.04 -23.31
CA VAL A 478 39.74 -55.06 -24.46
C VAL A 478 39.42 -56.11 -25.52
N CYS A 479 38.60 -57.14 -25.21
CA CYS A 479 38.18 -58.14 -26.19
C CYS A 479 36.95 -57.74 -27.02
N ASP A 480 36.19 -56.72 -26.59
CA ASP A 480 35.01 -56.20 -27.28
C ASP A 480 35.08 -54.67 -27.27
N SER A 481 35.75 -54.11 -28.29
CA SER A 481 35.95 -52.66 -28.42
C SER A 481 34.75 -51.92 -29.00
N GLU A 482 33.76 -52.64 -29.52
CA GLU A 482 32.57 -52.05 -30.15
C GLU A 482 31.41 -51.87 -29.17
N HIS A 483 31.39 -52.63 -28.06
CA HIS A 483 30.24 -52.64 -27.16
C HIS A 483 30.63 -52.34 -25.72
N LEU A 484 29.69 -51.70 -25.02
CA LEU A 484 29.72 -51.53 -23.58
C LEU A 484 28.49 -52.15 -22.92
N VAL A 485 28.57 -52.36 -21.61
CA VAL A 485 27.41 -52.74 -20.79
C VAL A 485 27.26 -51.82 -19.59
N CYS A 486 26.03 -51.61 -19.13
CA CYS A 486 25.79 -50.94 -17.86
C CYS A 486 26.28 -51.82 -16.69
N LEU A 487 26.44 -51.23 -15.52
CA LEU A 487 26.92 -51.98 -14.35
C LEU A 487 25.97 -53.09 -13.85
N GLN A 488 24.70 -53.12 -14.26
CA GLN A 488 23.84 -54.27 -13.93
C GLN A 488 24.16 -55.52 -14.77
N HIS A 489 24.89 -55.36 -15.87
CA HIS A 489 25.14 -56.40 -16.86
C HIS A 489 26.64 -56.61 -17.10
N TYR A 490 27.53 -56.18 -16.18
CA TYR A 490 28.99 -56.32 -16.37
C TYR A 490 29.40 -57.77 -16.64
N ALA A 491 28.77 -58.74 -15.99
CA ALA A 491 29.05 -60.16 -16.16
C ALA A 491 28.58 -60.72 -17.52
N ASN A 492 27.79 -59.96 -18.28
CA ASN A 492 27.23 -60.36 -19.58
C ASN A 492 27.93 -59.68 -20.76
N LEU A 493 29.01 -58.92 -20.55
CA LEU A 493 29.78 -58.29 -21.63
C LEU A 493 30.50 -59.33 -22.48
N CYS A 494 31.32 -60.16 -21.82
CA CYS A 494 32.15 -61.18 -22.45
C CYS A 494 32.54 -62.27 -21.42
N ALA A 495 33.20 -63.33 -21.88
CA ALA A 495 33.67 -64.42 -21.03
C ALA A 495 35.08 -64.20 -20.45
N CYS A 496 35.68 -63.02 -20.63
CA CYS A 496 37.00 -62.72 -20.05
C CYS A 496 36.94 -62.71 -18.52
N PRO A 497 38.07 -62.94 -17.84
CA PRO A 497 38.10 -62.85 -16.38
C PRO A 497 37.94 -61.37 -15.93
N PRO A 498 37.50 -61.14 -14.67
CA PRO A 498 37.14 -59.81 -14.17
C PRO A 498 38.24 -58.75 -14.32
N GLU A 499 39.52 -59.14 -14.23
CA GLU A 499 40.66 -58.22 -14.26
C GLU A 499 40.86 -57.55 -15.62
N LYS A 500 40.29 -58.11 -16.69
CA LYS A 500 40.32 -57.54 -18.04
C LYS A 500 39.19 -56.55 -18.32
N HIS A 501 38.31 -56.32 -17.35
CA HIS A 501 37.20 -55.38 -17.47
C HIS A 501 37.60 -54.03 -16.90
N THR A 502 37.32 -52.98 -17.65
CA THR A 502 37.61 -51.60 -17.27
C THR A 502 36.30 -50.89 -16.94
N LEU A 503 36.23 -50.30 -15.73
CA LEU A 503 35.14 -49.41 -15.33
C LEU A 503 35.31 -48.05 -16.02
N ARG A 504 34.42 -47.70 -16.93
CA ARG A 504 34.30 -46.35 -17.48
C ARG A 504 33.37 -45.54 -16.57
N TYR A 505 33.78 -44.39 -16.05
CA TYR A 505 32.96 -43.59 -15.13
C TYR A 505 32.98 -42.09 -15.46
N ARG A 506 31.87 -41.39 -15.24
CA ARG A 506 31.77 -39.94 -15.50
C ARG A 506 32.21 -39.07 -14.34
N TYR A 507 31.76 -39.42 -13.14
CA TYR A 507 32.04 -38.73 -11.88
C TYR A 507 32.62 -39.71 -10.86
N THR A 508 33.50 -39.22 -9.99
CA THR A 508 33.98 -39.99 -8.84
C THR A 508 32.91 -40.08 -7.76
N LEU A 509 33.06 -41.03 -6.83
CA LEU A 509 32.18 -41.13 -5.66
C LEU A 509 32.34 -39.97 -4.66
N GLU A 510 33.34 -39.10 -4.85
CA GLU A 510 33.54 -37.86 -4.08
C GLU A 510 32.88 -36.65 -4.75
N GLU A 511 32.88 -36.60 -6.09
CA GLU A 511 32.25 -35.51 -6.87
C GLU A 511 30.71 -35.55 -6.77
N LEU A 512 30.11 -36.75 -6.77
CA LEU A 512 28.66 -36.90 -6.73
C LEU A 512 28.02 -36.31 -5.45
N PRO A 513 28.53 -36.56 -4.23
CA PRO A 513 28.06 -35.89 -3.02
C PRO A 513 28.22 -34.37 -3.04
N GLN A 514 29.29 -33.83 -3.66
CA GLN A 514 29.50 -32.38 -3.73
C GLN A 514 28.45 -31.69 -4.61
N LEU A 515 28.09 -32.30 -5.75
CA LEU A 515 26.99 -31.83 -6.59
C LEU A 515 25.65 -31.87 -5.83
N MET A 516 25.43 -32.95 -5.09
CA MET A 516 24.24 -33.13 -4.27
C MET A 516 24.14 -32.09 -3.14
N GLU A 517 25.24 -31.69 -2.51
CA GLU A 517 25.24 -30.68 -1.44
C GLU A 517 24.83 -29.30 -1.95
N LYS A 518 25.32 -28.88 -3.12
CA LYS A 518 24.88 -27.61 -3.75
C LYS A 518 23.37 -27.62 -4.02
N LEU A 519 22.86 -28.74 -4.51
CA LEU A 519 21.45 -28.93 -4.77
C LEU A 519 20.61 -28.95 -3.48
N LYS A 520 21.13 -29.55 -2.40
CA LYS A 520 20.53 -29.53 -1.06
C LYS A 520 20.42 -28.10 -0.53
N MET A 521 21.47 -27.30 -0.65
CA MET A 521 21.44 -25.90 -0.23
C MET A 521 20.35 -25.11 -0.94
N ARG A 522 20.15 -25.34 -2.25
CA ARG A 522 19.05 -24.73 -3.00
C ARG A 522 17.68 -25.23 -2.54
N ALA A 523 17.51 -26.55 -2.38
CA ALA A 523 16.25 -27.15 -1.96
C ALA A 523 15.82 -26.68 -0.56
N GLU A 524 16.77 -26.45 0.35
CA GLU A 524 16.52 -25.96 1.71
C GLU A 524 16.51 -24.43 1.82
N SER A 525 16.78 -23.70 0.74
CA SER A 525 16.93 -22.24 0.76
C SER A 525 15.69 -21.51 1.31
N PHE A 526 14.49 -21.94 0.92
CA PHE A 526 13.24 -21.38 1.45
C PHE A 526 13.07 -21.61 2.95
N LYS A 527 13.40 -22.82 3.42
CA LYS A 527 13.31 -23.17 4.85
C LYS A 527 14.26 -22.29 5.67
N ARG A 528 15.51 -22.15 5.23
CA ARG A 528 16.51 -21.30 5.90
C ARG A 528 16.13 -19.83 5.86
N TRP A 529 15.61 -19.35 4.73
CA TRP A 529 15.09 -17.99 4.60
C TRP A 529 13.92 -17.75 5.58
N PHE A 530 12.97 -18.68 5.64
CA PHE A 530 11.82 -18.59 6.55
C PHE A 530 12.25 -18.57 8.03
N GLU A 531 13.22 -19.42 8.40
CA GLU A 531 13.81 -19.43 9.74
C GLU A 531 14.51 -18.09 10.06
N ALA A 532 15.25 -17.53 9.11
CA ALA A 532 15.89 -16.22 9.26
C ALA A 532 14.88 -15.07 9.40
N VAL A 533 13.81 -15.07 8.58
CA VAL A 533 12.69 -14.11 8.68
C VAL A 533 12.03 -14.20 10.05
N SER A 534 11.67 -15.41 10.47
CA SER A 534 10.99 -15.64 11.75
C SER A 534 11.86 -15.14 12.92
N SER A 535 13.16 -15.45 12.91
CA SER A 535 14.11 -14.94 13.91
C SER A 535 14.24 -13.41 13.90
N CYS A 536 14.15 -12.75 12.74
CA CYS A 536 14.18 -11.28 12.65
C CYS A 536 12.89 -10.66 13.19
N LEU A 537 11.74 -11.24 12.85
CA LEU A 537 10.42 -10.79 13.32
C LEU A 537 10.25 -10.98 14.84
N GLU A 538 10.88 -12.00 15.41
CA GLU A 538 10.90 -12.27 16.86
C GLU A 538 11.89 -11.37 17.65
N GLY A 539 12.56 -10.42 17.00
CA GLY A 539 13.41 -9.44 17.69
C GLY A 539 14.76 -9.99 18.16
N HIS A 540 15.28 -11.04 17.51
CA HIS A 540 16.63 -11.54 17.72
C HIS A 540 17.54 -11.11 16.55
N PRO A 541 18.18 -9.92 16.60
CA PRO A 541 18.93 -9.37 15.49
C PRO A 541 20.32 -9.99 15.43
N LYS A 542 20.43 -11.23 14.95
CA LYS A 542 21.72 -11.82 14.57
C LYS A 542 22.06 -11.60 13.11
N GLN A 543 21.08 -11.25 12.27
CA GLN A 543 21.31 -11.07 10.84
C GLN A 543 20.37 -10.01 10.25
N LYS A 544 20.92 -9.08 9.48
CA LYS A 544 20.15 -8.09 8.71
C LYS A 544 19.63 -8.79 7.46
N MET A 545 18.31 -8.83 7.26
CA MET A 545 17.73 -9.41 6.05
C MET A 545 17.83 -8.43 4.88
N GLU A 546 18.44 -8.88 3.78
CA GLU A 546 18.46 -8.14 2.52
C GLU A 546 17.27 -8.58 1.65
N LEU A 547 16.39 -7.63 1.32
CA LEU A 547 15.23 -7.85 0.45
C LEU A 547 15.61 -8.11 -1.03
N ASP A 548 16.90 -8.06 -1.36
CA ASP A 548 17.43 -8.36 -2.70
C ASP A 548 17.68 -9.87 -2.92
N ASN A 549 17.84 -10.63 -1.85
CA ASN A 549 18.26 -12.04 -1.89
C ASN A 549 17.12 -13.01 -1.52
N LEU A 550 15.88 -12.64 -1.85
CA LEU A 550 14.71 -13.48 -1.57
C LEU A 550 14.75 -14.75 -2.46
N PRO A 551 14.52 -15.95 -1.90
CA PRO A 551 14.56 -17.21 -2.66
C PRO A 551 13.40 -17.37 -3.65
N CYS A 552 12.38 -16.51 -3.54
CA CYS A 552 11.22 -16.46 -4.42
C CYS A 552 10.88 -15.01 -4.78
N HIS A 553 10.23 -14.82 -5.93
CA HIS A 553 9.75 -13.51 -6.37
C HIS A 553 8.47 -13.14 -5.62
N ILE A 554 8.51 -12.05 -4.84
CA ILE A 554 7.37 -11.48 -4.13
C ILE A 554 7.10 -10.10 -4.75
N GLU A 555 5.94 -9.90 -5.37
CA GLU A 555 5.62 -8.68 -6.14
C GLU A 555 5.67 -7.43 -5.24
N GLU A 556 5.19 -7.57 -4.00
CA GLU A 556 5.10 -6.54 -2.97
C GLU A 556 6.48 -6.10 -2.45
N THR A 557 7.56 -6.82 -2.77
CA THR A 557 8.93 -6.45 -2.37
C THR A 557 9.31 -5.05 -2.87
N LYS A 558 8.79 -4.64 -4.02
CA LYS A 558 9.03 -3.31 -4.59
C LYS A 558 8.41 -2.21 -3.71
N ASP A 559 7.20 -2.45 -3.23
CA ASP A 559 6.48 -1.51 -2.39
C ASP A 559 7.12 -1.41 -1.00
N VAL A 560 7.53 -2.56 -0.43
CA VAL A 560 8.26 -2.61 0.85
C VAL A 560 9.60 -1.88 0.76
N LYS A 561 10.37 -2.08 -0.33
CA LYS A 561 11.62 -1.31 -0.56
C LYS A 561 11.36 0.18 -0.68
N SER A 562 10.34 0.57 -1.44
CA SER A 562 9.96 1.99 -1.57
C SER A 562 9.58 2.61 -0.23
N LEU A 563 8.85 1.89 0.62
CA LEU A 563 8.49 2.35 1.96
C LEU A 563 9.74 2.45 2.85
N LEU A 564 10.62 1.46 2.82
CA LEU A 564 11.86 1.46 3.60
C LEU A 564 12.78 2.63 3.22
N ASP A 565 12.90 2.94 1.94
CA ASP A 565 13.66 4.10 1.47
C ASP A 565 13.07 5.42 1.97
N LYS A 566 11.74 5.56 1.92
CA LYS A 566 11.05 6.75 2.46
C LYS A 566 11.26 6.90 3.97
N VAL A 567 11.19 5.80 4.72
CA VAL A 567 11.43 5.80 6.16
C VAL A 567 12.90 6.16 6.45
N ASN A 568 13.86 5.60 5.71
CA ASN A 568 15.28 5.92 5.89
C ASN A 568 15.59 7.40 5.60
N LEU A 569 15.00 7.96 4.53
CA LEU A 569 15.12 9.39 4.21
C LEU A 569 14.53 10.24 5.33
N PHE A 570 13.32 9.90 5.79
CA PHE A 570 12.68 10.56 6.92
C PHE A 570 13.55 10.52 8.19
N MET A 571 14.12 9.35 8.52
CA MET A 571 14.97 9.18 9.71
C MET A 571 16.24 10.05 9.64
N ASN A 572 16.85 10.19 8.46
CA ASN A 572 18.00 11.08 8.27
C ASN A 572 17.62 12.55 8.48
N GLU A 573 16.47 12.98 7.95
CA GLU A 573 15.97 14.36 8.13
C GLU A 573 15.59 14.65 9.58
N VAL A 574 14.94 13.72 10.27
CA VAL A 574 14.60 13.83 11.71
C VAL A 574 15.84 13.87 12.58
N THR A 575 16.84 13.02 12.31
CA THR A 575 18.10 13.03 13.04
C THR A 575 18.82 14.37 12.88
N HIS A 576 18.82 14.91 11.66
CA HIS A 576 19.39 16.23 11.41
C HIS A 576 18.63 17.33 12.17
N LEU A 577 17.29 17.30 12.17
CA LEU A 577 16.46 18.28 12.88
C LEU A 577 16.69 18.24 14.39
N LEU A 578 16.74 17.04 14.99
CA LEU A 578 16.99 16.85 16.42
C LEU A 578 18.40 17.29 16.85
N SER A 579 19.35 17.40 15.91
CA SER A 579 20.70 17.90 16.18
C SER A 579 20.81 19.43 16.24
N GLN A 580 19.76 20.16 15.88
CA GLN A 580 19.76 21.63 15.88
C GLN A 580 19.39 22.19 17.26
N GLU A 581 20.14 23.20 17.74
CA GLU A 581 19.83 23.90 19.00
C GLU A 581 18.56 24.76 18.93
N VAL A 582 18.21 25.24 17.74
CA VAL A 582 16.98 26.00 17.48
C VAL A 582 16.37 25.48 16.18
N ALA A 583 15.14 25.00 16.25
CA ALA A 583 14.41 24.47 15.10
C ALA A 583 13.05 25.14 14.95
N SER A 584 12.59 25.22 13.69
CA SER A 584 11.28 25.76 13.35
C SER A 584 10.16 24.86 13.89
N THR A 585 9.23 25.44 14.64
CA THR A 585 8.02 24.73 15.14
C THR A 585 7.16 24.19 14.00
N GLN A 586 7.17 24.84 12.83
CA GLN A 586 6.45 24.38 11.63
C GLN A 586 7.09 23.11 11.04
N ASP A 587 8.41 23.04 10.99
CA ASP A 587 9.12 21.89 10.45
C ASP A 587 8.96 20.67 11.37
N ILE A 588 9.06 20.87 12.70
CA ILE A 588 8.83 19.78 13.67
C ILE A 588 7.40 19.22 13.54
N LYS A 589 6.37 20.08 13.44
CA LYS A 589 4.97 19.65 13.23
C LYS A 589 4.80 18.86 11.93
N LYS A 590 5.42 19.33 10.84
CA LYS A 590 5.40 18.65 9.54
C LYS A 590 5.97 17.23 9.63
N TYR A 591 7.11 17.03 10.31
CA TYR A 591 7.70 15.69 10.44
C TYR A 591 6.90 14.78 11.37
N ILE A 592 6.27 15.30 12.44
CA ILE A 592 5.34 14.52 13.27
C ILE A 592 4.12 14.05 12.47
N GLU A 593 3.58 14.89 11.57
CA GLU A 593 2.48 14.51 10.69
C GLU A 593 2.92 13.49 9.63
N CYS A 594 4.09 13.69 9.03
CA CYS A 594 4.70 12.74 8.11
C CYS A 594 4.88 11.36 8.76
N ALA A 595 5.33 11.31 10.02
CA ALA A 595 5.48 10.06 10.78
C ALA A 595 4.17 9.26 10.90
N LYS A 596 3.04 9.95 11.10
CA LYS A 596 1.71 9.29 11.19
C LYS A 596 1.31 8.61 9.88
N SER A 597 1.76 9.14 8.74
CA SER A 597 1.42 8.59 7.42
C SER A 597 2.06 7.22 7.16
N PHE A 598 3.10 6.86 7.92
CA PHE A 598 3.76 5.56 7.78
C PHE A 598 3.05 4.43 8.53
N GLU A 599 2.11 4.72 9.44
CA GLU A 599 1.44 3.73 10.31
C GLU A 599 2.42 2.84 11.11
N LEU A 600 3.62 3.34 11.39
CA LEU A 600 4.68 2.65 12.15
C LEU A 600 4.92 3.35 13.50
N ASP A 601 5.33 2.59 14.51
CA ASP A 601 5.78 3.14 15.79
C ASP A 601 7.24 3.61 15.64
N ILE A 602 7.44 4.93 15.53
CA ILE A 602 8.74 5.55 15.33
C ILE A 602 9.18 6.20 16.66
N PRO A 603 10.20 5.66 17.36
CA PRO A 603 10.63 6.16 18.67
C PRO A 603 11.01 7.65 18.68
N GLU A 604 11.61 8.13 17.60
CA GLU A 604 12.08 9.51 17.41
C GLU A 604 10.93 10.53 17.40
N VAL A 605 9.69 10.09 17.16
CA VAL A 605 8.50 10.96 17.26
C VAL A 605 8.28 11.45 18.69
N ALA A 606 8.63 10.64 19.71
CA ALA A 606 8.56 11.08 21.09
C ALA A 606 9.55 12.22 21.36
N GLN A 607 10.75 12.15 20.78
CA GLN A 607 11.78 13.19 20.89
C GLN A 607 11.37 14.47 20.15
N LEU A 608 10.79 14.35 18.95
CA LEU A 608 10.25 15.50 18.21
C LEU A 608 9.13 16.22 18.97
N LYS A 609 8.24 15.47 19.66
CA LYS A 609 7.19 16.08 20.50
C LYS A 609 7.78 16.85 21.68
N GLN A 610 8.84 16.34 22.31
CA GLN A 610 9.55 17.04 23.37
C GLN A 610 10.20 18.33 22.85
N MET A 611 10.92 18.25 21.72
CA MET A 611 11.54 19.40 21.07
C MET A 611 10.50 20.46 20.66
N LEU A 612 9.32 20.04 20.20
CA LEU A 612 8.23 20.95 19.85
C LEU A 612 7.78 21.79 21.06
N LEU A 613 7.56 21.15 22.21
CA LEU A 613 7.15 21.84 23.44
C LEU A 613 8.20 22.86 23.90
N GLN A 614 9.49 22.52 23.76
CA GLN A 614 10.60 23.42 24.07
C GLN A 614 10.61 24.66 23.16
N MET A 615 10.50 24.47 21.84
CA MET A 615 10.53 25.57 20.86
C MET A 615 9.28 26.46 20.94
N GLU A 616 8.08 25.88 21.14
CA GLU A 616 6.85 26.66 21.32
C GLU A 616 6.91 27.54 22.57
N TRP A 617 7.46 27.05 23.68
CA TRP A 617 7.63 27.86 24.87
C TRP A 617 8.63 29.01 24.65
N LEU A 618 9.74 28.77 23.94
CA LEU A 618 10.71 29.82 23.60
C LEU A 618 10.09 30.90 22.70
N GLU A 619 9.27 30.52 21.72
CA GLU A 619 8.51 31.48 20.88
C GLU A 619 7.54 32.32 21.71
N GLU A 620 6.85 31.72 22.68
CA GLU A 620 5.93 32.43 23.57
C GLU A 620 6.67 33.39 24.53
N VAL A 621 7.83 33.00 25.07
CA VAL A 621 8.66 33.88 25.90
C VAL A 621 9.22 35.05 25.08
N ASP A 622 9.60 34.84 23.82
CA ASP A 622 10.02 35.92 22.93
C ASP A 622 8.89 36.91 22.63
N LYS A 623 7.63 36.44 22.53
CA LYS A 623 6.45 37.31 22.46
C LYS A 623 6.27 38.15 23.72
N LEU A 624 6.41 37.55 24.91
CA LEU A 624 6.34 38.28 26.18
C LEU A 624 7.40 39.38 26.25
N ARG A 625 8.64 39.10 25.81
CA ARG A 625 9.72 40.10 25.76
C ARG A 625 9.34 41.30 24.89
N LYS A 626 8.64 41.07 23.77
CA LYS A 626 8.18 42.14 22.87
C LYS A 626 7.01 42.95 23.45
N GLU A 627 6.24 42.40 24.38
CA GLU A 627 5.09 43.08 25.01
C GLU A 627 5.49 44.04 26.15
N GLY A 628 6.72 43.92 26.68
CA GLY A 628 7.58 44.98 27.24
C GLY A 628 7.17 45.77 28.49
N GLU A 629 5.89 46.03 28.74
CA GLU A 629 5.43 46.91 29.85
C GLU A 629 4.09 46.47 30.48
N LYS A 630 3.43 45.44 29.91
CA LYS A 630 2.08 45.00 30.31
C LYS A 630 2.03 43.64 31.00
N VAL A 631 3.18 43.00 31.21
CA VAL A 631 3.24 41.64 31.75
C VAL A 631 3.09 41.67 33.26
N THR A 632 2.11 40.96 33.80
CA THR A 632 1.84 40.88 35.24
C THR A 632 2.72 39.85 35.94
N LEU A 633 2.90 39.99 37.26
CA LEU A 633 3.63 39.01 38.08
C LEU A 633 3.03 37.59 37.96
N GLU A 634 1.70 37.46 37.93
CA GLU A 634 1.00 36.19 37.73
C GLU A 634 1.37 35.53 36.39
N THR A 635 1.59 36.34 35.35
CA THR A 635 2.00 35.85 34.03
C THR A 635 3.42 35.30 34.10
N PHE A 636 4.37 36.03 34.72
CA PHE A 636 5.74 35.52 34.91
C PHE A 636 5.76 34.20 35.69
N GLN A 637 5.00 34.09 36.78
CA GLN A 637 4.86 32.86 37.57
C GLN A 637 4.29 31.68 36.75
N LYS A 638 3.30 31.94 35.89
CA LYS A 638 2.75 30.94 34.98
C LYS A 638 3.81 30.40 34.02
N TYR A 639 4.59 31.26 33.38
CA TYR A 639 5.61 30.84 32.41
C TYR A 639 6.81 30.15 33.08
N LEU A 640 7.18 30.54 34.31
CA LEU A 640 8.15 29.81 35.12
C LEU A 640 7.70 28.37 35.40
N ASN A 641 6.45 28.19 35.86
CA ASN A 641 5.91 26.86 36.14
C ASN A 641 5.85 25.98 34.88
N VAL A 642 5.45 26.54 33.73
CA VAL A 642 5.45 25.78 32.46
C VAL A 642 6.89 25.40 32.07
N GLY A 643 7.84 26.34 32.11
CA GLY A 643 9.21 26.10 31.69
C GLY A 643 9.97 25.12 32.60
N MET A 644 9.73 25.12 33.91
CA MET A 644 10.33 24.16 34.86
C MET A 644 9.89 22.71 34.62
N ASN A 645 8.74 22.49 33.98
CA ASN A 645 8.22 21.17 33.64
C ASN A 645 8.63 20.69 32.24
N LEU A 646 9.40 21.49 31.49
CA LEU A 646 9.94 21.10 30.19
C LEU A 646 11.26 20.33 30.34
N PRO A 647 11.61 19.47 29.37
CA PRO A 647 12.91 18.81 29.35
C PRO A 647 14.05 19.86 29.28
N SER A 648 15.20 19.55 29.90
CA SER A 648 16.34 20.46 29.98
C SER A 648 16.83 20.91 28.60
N HIS A 649 17.05 22.21 28.46
CA HIS A 649 17.58 22.84 27.25
C HIS A 649 18.29 24.15 27.63
N PRO A 650 19.53 24.41 27.16
CA PRO A 650 20.33 25.56 27.59
C PRO A 650 19.63 26.93 27.44
N LEU A 651 18.88 27.10 26.35
CA LEU A 651 18.11 28.34 26.11
C LEU A 651 16.92 28.51 27.06
N ILE A 652 16.26 27.40 27.45
CA ILE A 652 15.16 27.43 28.40
C ILE A 652 15.68 27.81 29.78
N ASP A 653 16.78 27.19 30.21
CA ASP A 653 17.43 27.48 31.49
C ASP A 653 17.84 28.95 31.58
N THR A 654 18.38 29.51 30.48
CA THR A 654 18.73 30.93 30.39
C THR A 654 17.49 31.83 30.53
N CYS A 655 16.42 31.54 29.78
CA CYS A 655 15.17 32.31 29.85
C CYS A 655 14.46 32.18 31.21
N LEU A 656 14.49 31.01 31.83
CA LEU A 656 13.94 30.77 33.17
C LEU A 656 14.64 31.63 34.22
N ASN A 657 15.98 31.70 34.17
CA ASN A 657 16.76 32.54 35.09
C ASN A 657 16.44 34.03 34.90
N GLU A 658 16.29 34.49 33.67
CA GLU A 658 15.91 35.87 33.37
C GLU A 658 14.49 36.21 33.88
N ILE A 659 13.51 35.34 33.61
CA ILE A 659 12.12 35.54 34.08
C ILE A 659 12.07 35.52 35.61
N GLN A 660 12.82 34.61 36.24
CA GLN A 660 12.89 34.52 37.71
C GLN A 660 13.46 35.81 38.30
N HIS A 661 14.54 36.35 37.72
CA HIS A 661 15.13 37.61 38.15
C HIS A 661 14.13 38.77 38.09
N ILE A 662 13.42 38.94 36.96
CA ILE A 662 12.42 39.99 36.80
C ILE A 662 11.27 39.81 37.80
N SER A 663 10.82 38.57 38.01
CA SER A 663 9.77 38.24 38.99
C SER A 663 10.19 38.59 40.42
N ASP A 664 11.44 38.31 40.80
CA ASP A 664 11.97 38.61 42.13
C ASP A 664 12.11 40.12 42.36
N GLU A 665 12.62 40.86 41.36
CA GLU A 665 12.71 42.32 41.41
C GLU A 665 11.34 42.99 41.52
N ALA A 666 10.37 42.55 40.70
CA ALA A 666 9.00 43.05 40.73
C ALA A 666 8.32 42.76 42.07
N THR A 667 8.47 41.54 42.61
CA THR A 667 7.90 41.16 43.91
C THR A 667 8.50 42.00 45.04
N ARG A 668 9.83 42.14 45.07
CA ARG A 668 10.53 42.93 46.08
C ARG A 668 10.12 44.40 46.02
N TRP A 669 9.96 44.95 44.82
CA TRP A 669 9.49 46.33 44.65
C TRP A 669 8.05 46.49 45.14
N GLU A 670 7.15 45.56 44.81
CA GLU A 670 5.75 45.57 45.25
C GLU A 670 5.63 45.55 46.78
N GLU A 671 6.47 44.78 47.48
CA GLU A 671 6.55 44.78 48.94
C GLU A 671 7.02 46.14 49.48
N LYS A 672 8.06 46.75 48.89
CA LYS A 672 8.54 48.10 49.25
C LYS A 672 7.45 49.15 49.03
N ALA A 673 6.77 49.13 47.89
CA ALA A 673 5.70 50.07 47.55
C ALA A 673 4.52 49.93 48.51
N LYS A 674 4.11 48.70 48.82
CA LYS A 674 3.07 48.41 49.82
C LYS A 674 3.44 48.92 51.21
N TYR A 675 4.70 48.75 51.63
CA TYR A 675 5.20 49.30 52.89
C TYR A 675 5.13 50.83 52.91
N CYS A 676 5.49 51.50 51.81
CA CYS A 676 5.38 52.97 51.68
C CYS A 676 3.92 53.45 51.79
N LEU A 677 2.97 52.69 51.24
CA LEU A 677 1.54 53.06 51.27
C LEU A 677 0.87 52.77 52.63
N GLN A 678 1.30 51.72 53.34
CA GLN A 678 0.68 51.26 54.60
C GLN A 678 1.28 51.91 55.86
N SER A 679 2.53 52.34 55.82
CA SER A 679 3.18 52.94 56.98
C SER A 679 2.54 54.29 57.33
N LYS A 680 1.88 54.37 58.50
CA LYS A 680 1.53 55.67 59.09
C LYS A 680 2.81 56.38 59.52
N SER A 681 3.40 57.10 58.56
CA SER A 681 4.36 58.20 58.72
C SER A 681 5.66 57.91 59.50
N THR A 682 6.66 57.31 58.85
CA THR A 682 8.07 57.42 59.26
C THR A 682 9.05 57.58 58.08
N LEU A 683 8.57 57.65 56.84
CA LEU A 683 9.42 57.73 55.65
C LEU A 683 9.46 59.16 55.12
N ALA A 684 10.66 59.65 54.83
CA ALA A 684 10.86 60.94 54.18
C ALA A 684 10.41 60.89 52.71
N LEU A 685 9.97 62.04 52.18
CA LEU A 685 9.53 62.17 50.79
C LEU A 685 10.60 61.69 49.78
N SER A 686 11.88 62.00 50.02
CA SER A 686 13.00 61.59 49.17
C SER A 686 13.13 60.07 49.05
N THR A 687 12.92 59.33 50.14
CA THR A 687 12.99 57.86 50.15
C THR A 687 11.89 57.24 49.30
N VAL A 688 10.67 57.79 49.34
CA VAL A 688 9.54 57.30 48.55
C VAL A 688 9.70 57.63 47.06
N GLU A 689 10.28 58.80 46.75
CA GLU A 689 10.65 59.17 45.38
C GLU A 689 11.72 58.25 44.77
N ASP A 690 12.68 57.79 45.57
CA ASP A 690 13.71 56.85 45.11
C ASP A 690 13.10 55.46 44.82
N VAL A 691 12.17 54.97 45.65
CA VAL A 691 11.40 53.75 45.35
C VAL A 691 10.59 53.89 44.05
N LEU A 692 10.03 55.07 43.78
CA LEU A 692 9.32 55.34 42.53
C LEU A 692 10.24 55.33 41.30
N LYS A 693 11.50 55.77 41.44
CA LYS A 693 12.50 55.69 40.36
C LYS A 693 12.92 54.26 40.07
N GLU A 694 13.10 53.42 41.11
CA GLU A 694 13.40 51.99 40.96
C GLU A 694 12.36 51.29 40.08
N ALA A 695 11.08 51.68 40.18
CA ALA A 695 9.98 51.08 39.43
C ALA A 695 10.16 51.16 37.90
N ASN A 696 10.77 52.24 37.40
CA ASN A 696 10.94 52.46 35.96
C ASN A 696 12.01 51.54 35.33
N LEU A 697 12.81 50.85 36.15
CA LEU A 697 13.85 49.93 35.70
C LEU A 697 13.36 48.48 35.60
N ILE A 698 12.16 48.19 36.11
CA ILE A 698 11.59 46.84 36.15
C ILE A 698 10.65 46.67 34.93
N PRO A 699 10.94 45.75 34.00
CA PRO A 699 10.13 45.52 32.80
C PRO A 699 8.88 44.68 33.11
N ALA A 700 8.05 45.15 34.03
CA ALA A 700 6.83 44.47 34.49
C ALA A 700 5.71 45.46 34.80
N TYR A 701 4.47 45.01 34.70
CA TYR A 701 3.33 45.76 35.23
C TYR A 701 3.34 45.70 36.76
N LEU A 702 3.41 46.88 37.38
CA LEU A 702 3.48 47.06 38.84
C LEU A 702 2.19 47.71 39.37
N PRO A 703 1.23 46.93 39.93
CA PRO A 703 -0.05 47.43 40.42
C PRO A 703 0.03 48.65 41.34
N ASN A 704 0.99 48.69 42.27
CA ASN A 704 1.09 49.77 43.26
C ASN A 704 1.76 51.05 42.75
N TYR A 705 2.30 51.05 41.52
CA TYR A 705 2.96 52.22 40.91
C TYR A 705 2.05 53.45 40.87
N SER A 706 0.82 53.28 40.41
CA SER A 706 -0.16 54.37 40.28
C SER A 706 -0.50 55.01 41.63
N SER A 707 -0.71 54.18 42.65
CA SER A 707 -1.06 54.62 44.01
C SER A 707 0.13 55.30 44.70
N LEU A 708 1.35 54.80 44.48
CA LEU A 708 2.57 55.40 45.01
C LEU A 708 2.85 56.77 44.36
N LEU A 709 2.72 56.86 43.03
CA LEU A 709 2.86 58.10 42.27
C LEU A 709 1.85 59.17 42.73
N GLU A 710 0.60 58.79 42.97
CA GLU A 710 -0.42 59.70 43.47
C GLU A 710 -0.09 60.19 44.89
N THR A 711 0.40 59.30 45.75
CA THR A 711 0.82 59.65 47.12
C THR A 711 1.98 60.65 47.12
N VAL A 712 2.99 60.45 46.27
CA VAL A 712 4.10 61.39 46.08
C VAL A 712 3.60 62.76 45.59
N LYS A 713 2.70 62.79 44.60
CA LYS A 713 2.11 64.05 44.09
C LYS A 713 1.35 64.81 45.19
N ARG A 714 0.55 64.11 46.00
CA ARG A 714 -0.17 64.72 47.13
C ARG A 714 0.79 65.28 48.17
N ALA A 715 1.88 64.56 48.47
CA ALA A 715 2.90 65.02 49.41
C ALA A 715 3.68 66.24 48.90
N GLN A 716 4.09 66.26 47.63
CA GLN A 716 4.73 67.43 47.02
C GLN A 716 3.84 68.67 47.06
N ASN A 717 2.55 68.51 46.75
CA ASN A 717 1.58 69.61 46.82
C ASN A 717 1.38 70.11 48.26
N TRP A 718 1.28 69.21 49.23
CA TRP A 718 1.19 69.59 50.64
C TRP A 718 2.45 70.32 51.13
N SER A 719 3.65 69.85 50.74
CA SER A 719 4.92 70.51 51.07
C SER A 719 4.97 71.93 50.50
N TYR A 720 4.43 72.15 49.30
CA TYR A 720 4.32 73.48 48.72
C TYR A 720 3.28 74.37 49.45
N GLU A 721 2.06 73.85 49.69
CA GLU A 721 1.01 74.57 50.42
C GLU A 721 1.44 74.97 51.84
N SER A 722 2.16 74.11 52.55
CA SER A 722 2.64 74.37 53.93
C SER A 722 3.72 75.45 53.99
N VAL A 723 4.62 75.54 53.00
CA VAL A 723 5.62 76.61 52.91
C VAL A 723 4.99 77.96 52.56
N LEU A 724 3.96 77.96 51.71
CA LEU A 724 3.22 79.19 51.36
C LEU A 724 2.54 79.86 52.56
N LEU A 725 2.16 79.09 53.59
CA LEU A 725 1.57 79.64 54.82
C LEU A 725 2.48 80.63 55.56
N TYR A 726 3.80 80.50 55.39
CA TYR A 726 4.78 81.27 56.17
C TYR A 726 5.56 82.28 55.33
N THR A 727 5.50 82.17 54.01
CA THR A 727 6.23 83.03 53.08
C THR A 727 5.37 84.16 52.51
N GLY A 728 4.03 84.10 52.66
CA GLY A 728 3.13 85.18 52.25
C GLY A 728 2.92 86.24 53.35
N ASP A 729 2.64 87.49 52.95
CA ASP A 729 2.27 88.62 53.83
C ASP A 729 0.92 88.45 54.55
N PHE A 730 0.38 87.23 54.61
CA PHE A 730 -0.97 86.92 55.07
C PHE A 730 -0.95 85.92 56.24
N ILE A 731 -1.58 86.29 57.35
CA ILE A 731 -1.76 85.40 58.51
C ILE A 731 -2.97 84.48 58.23
N PRO A 732 -2.81 83.14 58.21
CA PRO A 732 -3.90 82.23 57.86
C PRO A 732 -4.97 82.17 58.94
N TYR A 733 -6.24 82.12 58.53
CA TYR A 733 -7.35 81.85 59.44
C TYR A 733 -7.27 80.43 60.00
N ILE A 734 -7.81 80.24 61.21
CA ILE A 734 -7.81 78.97 61.93
C ILE A 734 -8.37 77.80 61.10
N ASP A 735 -9.41 78.05 60.30
CA ASP A 735 -10.04 77.02 59.46
C ASP A 735 -9.15 76.59 58.27
N VAL A 736 -8.34 77.52 57.75
CA VAL A 736 -7.38 77.24 56.68
C VAL A 736 -6.22 76.41 57.21
N LEU A 737 -5.72 76.75 58.40
CA LEU A 737 -4.67 75.98 59.08
C LEU A 737 -5.16 74.59 59.48
N GLU A 738 -6.41 74.47 59.94
CA GLU A 738 -7.06 73.19 60.24
C GLU A 738 -7.18 72.29 59.01
N ASN A 739 -7.54 72.85 57.85
CA ASN A 739 -7.59 72.12 56.60
C ASN A 739 -6.20 71.60 56.17
N ILE A 740 -5.15 72.43 56.25
CA ILE A 740 -3.79 72.03 55.87
C ILE A 740 -3.23 70.94 56.80
N VAL A 741 -3.47 71.04 58.10
CA VAL A 741 -3.10 69.99 59.07
C VAL A 741 -3.84 68.69 58.76
N ASN A 742 -5.16 68.74 58.54
CA ASN A 742 -5.95 67.55 58.21
C ASN A 742 -5.50 66.90 56.90
N LYS A 743 -5.14 67.67 55.87
CA LYS A 743 -4.56 67.14 54.63
C LYS A 743 -3.23 66.43 54.91
N GLY A 744 -2.35 67.00 55.73
CA GLY A 744 -1.03 66.45 56.04
C GLY A 744 -1.11 65.15 56.83
N GLN A 745 -2.02 65.04 57.81
CA GLN A 745 -2.24 63.82 58.59
C GLN A 745 -2.76 62.64 57.77
N ASN A 746 -3.41 62.91 56.64
CA ASN A 746 -4.02 61.89 55.78
C ASN A 746 -3.10 61.44 54.62
N ILE A 747 -1.84 61.88 54.60
CA ILE A 747 -0.84 61.44 53.62
C ILE A 747 0.19 60.58 54.37
N SER A 748 0.44 59.36 53.89
CA SER A 748 1.37 58.37 54.49
C SER A 748 2.86 58.73 54.30
N ILE A 749 3.26 59.97 54.52
CA ILE A 749 4.65 60.48 54.38
C ILE A 749 4.96 61.38 55.58
N GLN A 750 6.21 61.34 56.08
CA GLN A 750 6.64 62.23 57.15
C GLN A 750 6.94 63.62 56.60
N PHE A 751 6.39 64.65 57.25
CA PHE A 751 6.64 66.05 56.93
C PHE A 751 7.23 66.78 58.13
N ASP A 752 8.40 67.40 57.96
CA ASP A 752 9.05 68.15 59.04
C ASP A 752 8.25 69.38 59.48
N ALA A 753 7.45 69.96 58.58
CA ALA A 753 6.61 71.14 58.85
C ALA A 753 5.26 70.82 59.53
N LEU A 754 4.81 69.56 59.52
CA LEU A 754 3.47 69.19 60.03
C LEU A 754 3.36 69.37 61.56
N PRO A 755 4.31 68.91 62.40
CA PRO A 755 4.25 69.13 63.85
C PRO A 755 4.19 70.62 64.23
N PHE A 756 4.86 71.47 63.45
CA PHE A 756 4.80 72.91 63.65
C PHE A 756 3.41 73.48 63.34
N CYS A 757 2.81 73.11 62.20
CA CYS A 757 1.45 73.52 61.83
C CYS A 757 0.42 73.07 62.88
N GLU A 758 0.54 71.83 63.38
CA GLU A 758 -0.31 71.28 64.45
C GLU A 758 -0.20 72.06 65.75
N SER A 759 1.03 72.44 66.14
CA SER A 759 1.29 73.25 67.33
C SER A 759 0.61 74.62 67.22
N GLN A 760 0.78 75.31 66.08
CA GLN A 760 0.15 76.62 65.83
C GLN A 760 -1.38 76.54 65.86
N LEU A 761 -1.97 75.48 65.28
CA LEU A 761 -3.41 75.26 65.32
C LEU A 761 -3.91 75.03 66.75
N ASN A 762 -3.17 74.26 67.55
CA ASN A 762 -3.51 73.99 68.94
C ASN A 762 -3.46 75.27 69.78
N ASP A 763 -2.44 76.11 69.59
CA ASP A 763 -2.32 77.39 70.30
C ASP A 763 -3.46 78.36 69.92
N ALA A 764 -3.83 78.43 68.64
CA ALA A 764 -4.98 79.20 68.19
C ALA A 764 -6.30 78.69 68.81
N LYS A 765 -6.50 77.36 68.87
CA LYS A 765 -7.68 76.74 69.51
C LYS A 765 -7.74 77.05 71.01
N LYS A 766 -6.61 76.93 71.73
CA LYS A 766 -6.49 77.28 73.15
C LYS A 766 -6.81 78.75 73.40
N TRP A 767 -6.30 79.65 72.56
CA TRP A 767 -6.60 81.08 72.67
C TRP A 767 -8.09 81.35 72.48
N ARG A 768 -8.73 80.76 71.45
CA ARG A 768 -10.16 80.90 71.18
C ARG A 768 -11.01 80.42 72.37
N GLU A 769 -10.65 79.28 72.94
CA GLU A 769 -11.36 78.71 74.09
C GLU A 769 -11.20 79.57 75.36
N LYS A 770 -9.97 79.99 75.68
CA LYS A 770 -9.69 80.85 76.82
C LYS A 770 -10.45 82.18 76.73
N THR A 771 -10.42 82.81 75.56
CA THR A 771 -11.12 84.08 75.30
C THR A 771 -12.64 83.91 75.39
N SER A 772 -13.17 82.80 74.85
CA SER A 772 -14.60 82.47 74.98
C SER A 772 -15.04 82.37 76.45
N ARG A 773 -14.26 81.71 77.30
CA ARG A 773 -14.57 81.56 78.73
C ARG A 773 -14.55 82.89 79.51
N ILE A 774 -13.74 83.85 79.09
CA ILE A 774 -13.63 85.16 79.75
C ILE A 774 -14.82 86.05 79.38
N PHE A 775 -15.14 86.14 78.09
CA PHE A 775 -16.11 87.13 77.60
C PHE A 775 -17.54 86.58 77.46
N LEU A 776 -17.73 85.26 77.35
CA LEU A 776 -19.05 84.65 77.23
C LEU A 776 -19.49 84.03 78.56
N ARG A 777 -20.75 84.28 78.94
CA ARG A 777 -21.40 83.51 80.00
C ARG A 777 -21.73 82.10 79.51
N LYS A 778 -21.76 81.13 80.43
CA LYS A 778 -22.28 79.79 80.14
C LYS A 778 -23.72 79.94 79.60
N ASN A 779 -23.96 79.48 78.37
CA ASN A 779 -25.21 79.63 77.61
C ASN A 779 -25.49 81.03 77.01
N SER A 780 -24.45 81.80 76.70
CA SER A 780 -24.60 83.03 75.90
C SER A 780 -25.21 82.71 74.52
N HIS A 781 -26.29 83.41 74.15
CA HIS A 781 -26.85 83.39 72.79
C HIS A 781 -26.04 84.24 71.80
N TYR A 782 -24.99 84.92 72.28
CA TYR A 782 -24.09 85.73 71.46
C TYR A 782 -22.79 84.97 71.17
N SER A 783 -22.30 85.09 69.93
CA SER A 783 -20.99 84.56 69.54
C SER A 783 -19.86 85.37 70.19
N LEU A 784 -18.66 84.77 70.29
CA LEU A 784 -17.49 85.48 70.82
C LEU A 784 -17.21 86.76 70.01
N MET A 785 -17.37 86.71 68.69
CA MET A 785 -17.19 87.87 67.83
C MET A 785 -18.24 88.96 68.09
N GLU A 786 -19.50 88.60 68.36
CA GLU A 786 -20.55 89.57 68.67
C GLU A 786 -20.32 90.28 70.01
N VAL A 787 -19.81 89.58 71.02
CA VAL A 787 -19.51 90.18 72.33
C VAL A 787 -18.29 91.08 72.28
N LEU A 788 -17.30 90.75 71.45
CA LEU A 788 -16.10 91.56 71.26
C LEU A 788 -16.31 92.72 70.28
N SER A 789 -17.48 92.81 69.64
CA SER A 789 -17.82 93.90 68.70
C SER A 789 -18.43 95.12 69.43
N PRO A 790 -18.09 96.37 69.03
CA PRO A 790 -18.71 97.59 69.56
C PRO A 790 -20.25 97.64 69.37
N ARG A 791 -21.00 98.20 70.34
CA ARG A 791 -22.48 98.32 70.27
C ARG A 791 -22.91 99.59 69.53
N VAL A 792 -24.04 99.54 68.83
CA VAL A 792 -24.54 100.66 67.99
C VAL A 792 -25.95 101.15 68.37
N GLU A 793 -26.65 100.50 69.32
CA GLU A 793 -28.02 100.85 69.74
C GLU A 793 -28.24 100.66 71.26
N VAL A 794 -28.87 101.64 71.93
CA VAL A 794 -29.17 101.60 73.39
C VAL A 794 -30.65 101.91 73.70
N GLY A 795 -31.37 100.96 74.33
CA GLY A 795 -32.73 101.17 74.89
C GLY A 795 -33.67 99.97 74.80
N VAL A 796 -34.83 100.03 75.49
CA VAL A 796 -35.83 98.93 75.58
C VAL A 796 -36.56 98.68 74.24
N ALA A 797 -36.47 99.59 73.28
CA ALA A 797 -36.93 99.36 71.90
C ALA A 797 -36.14 98.25 71.19
N SER A 798 -34.86 98.05 71.53
CA SER A 798 -34.03 96.95 71.02
C SER A 798 -34.47 95.58 71.55
N PHE A 799 -35.19 95.53 72.67
CA PHE A 799 -35.78 94.29 73.21
C PHE A 799 -37.10 93.90 72.54
N ARG A 800 -37.86 94.85 71.99
CA ARG A 800 -39.16 94.55 71.33
C ARG A 800 -39.01 94.12 69.88
N GLN A 801 -37.97 94.55 69.17
CA GLN A 801 -37.71 94.08 67.79
C GLN A 801 -37.08 92.68 67.71
N LYS A 802 -36.55 92.12 68.79
CA LYS A 802 -36.01 90.74 68.83
C LYS A 802 -37.04 89.65 69.18
N LYS A 803 -38.29 90.01 69.51
CA LYS A 803 -39.35 89.02 69.84
C LYS A 803 -40.12 88.47 68.63
N SER A 804 -39.84 88.90 67.39
CA SER A 804 -40.55 88.39 66.18
C SER A 804 -39.79 87.33 65.36
N ARG A 805 -38.66 86.80 65.84
CA ARG A 805 -37.98 85.65 65.22
C ARG A 805 -37.86 84.50 66.19
N PHE A 806 -38.99 83.88 66.53
CA PHE A 806 -38.99 82.54 67.11
C PHE A 806 -39.17 81.51 65.99
N HIS A 807 -38.02 80.95 65.62
CA HIS A 807 -37.71 79.56 65.26
C HIS A 807 -38.69 78.78 64.36
N ASP A 808 -38.36 78.73 63.07
CA ASP A 808 -38.58 77.55 62.24
C ASP A 808 -37.41 76.55 62.51
N PRO A 809 -37.68 75.28 62.85
CA PRO A 809 -36.65 74.28 63.14
C PRO A 809 -35.95 73.66 61.92
N ASN A 810 -36.29 74.03 60.67
CA ASN A 810 -35.80 73.34 59.46
C ASN A 810 -34.78 74.11 58.60
N ILE A 811 -34.08 75.12 59.13
CA ILE A 811 -32.98 75.80 58.41
C ILE A 811 -31.67 75.64 59.20
N PRO A 812 -30.61 75.04 58.62
CA PRO A 812 -29.32 74.96 59.29
C PRO A 812 -28.77 76.37 59.53
N ASN A 813 -28.29 76.59 60.76
CA ASN A 813 -27.67 77.81 61.29
C ASN A 813 -26.63 78.43 60.33
N SER A 814 -27.08 79.20 59.34
CA SER A 814 -26.23 80.19 58.67
C SER A 814 -26.31 81.49 59.47
N ASN A 815 -25.65 81.50 60.63
CA ASN A 815 -25.27 82.74 61.28
C ASN A 815 -24.23 83.43 60.39
N THR A 816 -24.69 84.08 59.34
CA THR A 816 -23.87 84.97 58.52
C THR A 816 -23.44 86.13 59.39
N HIS A 817 -22.25 86.03 59.99
CA HIS A 817 -21.62 87.10 60.74
C HIS A 817 -21.20 88.20 59.76
N VAL A 818 -22.14 89.08 59.43
CA VAL A 818 -21.88 90.30 58.67
C VAL A 818 -21.53 91.39 59.67
N ILE A 819 -20.33 91.96 59.57
CA ILE A 819 -19.89 93.08 60.41
C ILE A 819 -19.76 94.30 59.52
N ASN A 820 -20.60 95.33 59.75
CA ASN A 820 -20.63 96.56 58.96
C ASN A 820 -20.64 96.33 57.43
N GLY A 821 -21.38 95.31 56.96
CA GLY A 821 -21.50 94.97 55.54
C GLY A 821 -20.47 93.98 54.99
N VAL A 822 -19.46 93.58 55.77
CA VAL A 822 -18.47 92.57 55.36
C VAL A 822 -18.93 91.18 55.80
N LYS A 823 -19.18 90.30 54.83
CA LYS A 823 -19.55 88.89 55.07
C LYS A 823 -18.29 88.09 55.37
N LEU A 824 -18.19 87.50 56.57
CA LEU A 824 -17.03 86.71 57.00
C LEU A 824 -17.09 85.28 56.44
N GLU A 825 -17.05 85.15 55.11
CA GLU A 825 -17.02 83.85 54.41
C GLU A 825 -15.96 83.84 53.30
N GLY A 826 -15.19 82.75 53.19
CA GLY A 826 -14.18 82.55 52.15
C GLY A 826 -12.84 83.27 52.43
N LYS A 827 -12.05 83.48 51.37
CA LYS A 827 -10.77 84.23 51.44
C LYS A 827 -11.06 85.74 51.50
N VAL A 828 -11.47 86.24 52.65
CA VAL A 828 -11.65 87.68 52.88
C VAL A 828 -10.31 88.29 53.31
N ASP A 829 -9.93 89.41 52.72
CA ASP A 829 -8.72 90.14 53.08
C ASP A 829 -8.80 90.59 54.56
N PRO A 830 -7.84 90.18 55.42
CA PRO A 830 -7.77 90.61 56.81
C PRO A 830 -7.80 92.14 56.96
N PHE A 831 -7.25 92.89 56.01
CA PHE A 831 -7.26 94.35 56.03
C PHE A 831 -8.69 94.92 55.90
N LEU A 832 -9.53 94.33 55.05
CA LEU A 832 -10.94 94.74 54.88
C LEU A 832 -11.75 94.47 56.14
N VAL A 833 -11.51 93.33 56.81
CA VAL A 833 -12.20 92.98 58.07
C VAL A 833 -11.77 93.92 59.20
N VAL A 834 -10.47 94.19 59.32
CA VAL A 834 -9.93 95.10 60.33
C VAL A 834 -10.37 96.55 60.05
N ALA A 835 -10.42 96.99 58.80
CA ALA A 835 -10.92 98.31 58.42
C ALA A 835 -12.41 98.49 58.75
N ALA A 836 -13.23 97.46 58.54
CA ALA A 836 -14.65 97.46 58.94
C ALA A 836 -14.83 97.56 60.46
N PHE A 837 -13.87 97.06 61.25
CA PHE A 837 -13.86 97.10 62.71
C PHE A 837 -13.24 98.39 63.30
N LYS A 838 -12.17 98.92 62.68
CA LYS A 838 -11.35 100.03 63.19
C LYS A 838 -11.61 101.37 62.49
N GLY A 839 -12.58 101.44 61.58
CA GLY A 839 -12.86 102.65 60.80
C GLY A 839 -13.00 103.89 61.71
N PRO A 840 -12.15 104.92 61.56
CA PRO A 840 -11.98 105.99 62.55
C PRO A 840 -13.22 106.84 62.80
N LYS A 841 -14.17 106.86 61.85
CA LYS A 841 -15.46 107.52 62.02
C LYS A 841 -16.47 106.69 62.79
N SER A 842 -16.47 105.36 62.62
CA SER A 842 -17.54 104.50 63.16
C SER A 842 -17.47 104.28 64.66
N LEU A 843 -16.28 104.14 65.25
CA LEU A 843 -16.15 103.82 66.68
C LEU A 843 -16.47 105.03 67.58
N GLN A 844 -15.85 106.19 67.30
CA GLN A 844 -16.14 107.43 68.02
C GLN A 844 -17.57 107.90 67.80
N GLU A 845 -18.12 107.77 66.58
CA GLU A 845 -19.52 108.09 66.33
C GLU A 845 -20.47 107.09 67.01
N ALA A 846 -20.12 105.80 67.11
CA ALA A 846 -20.92 104.81 67.83
C ALA A 846 -20.91 105.04 69.33
N GLU A 847 -19.74 105.27 69.94
CA GLU A 847 -19.61 105.62 71.36
C GLU A 847 -20.33 106.93 71.69
N HIS A 848 -20.16 107.96 70.85
CA HIS A 848 -20.86 109.23 71.00
C HIS A 848 -22.37 109.07 70.83
N LYS A 849 -22.83 108.28 69.85
CA LYS A 849 -24.26 107.96 69.69
C LYS A 849 -24.82 107.19 70.88
N GLU A 850 -24.10 106.21 71.41
CA GLU A 850 -24.47 105.46 72.63
C GLU A 850 -24.61 106.41 73.83
N MET A 851 -23.61 107.28 74.06
CA MET A 851 -23.68 108.30 75.11
C MET A 851 -24.85 109.27 74.92
N VAL A 852 -25.06 109.78 73.71
CA VAL A 852 -26.17 110.70 73.39
C VAL A 852 -27.52 110.02 73.57
N GLN A 853 -27.67 108.76 73.15
CA GLN A 853 -28.90 107.99 73.33
C GLN A 853 -29.19 107.74 74.82
N ILE A 854 -28.17 107.43 75.64
CA ILE A 854 -28.32 107.30 77.10
C ILE A 854 -28.73 108.64 77.72
N CYS A 855 -28.10 109.75 77.32
CA CYS A 855 -28.45 111.09 77.78
C CYS A 855 -29.90 111.46 77.42
N ASN A 856 -30.32 111.20 76.18
CA ASN A 856 -31.70 111.45 75.74
C ASN A 856 -32.70 110.61 76.53
N LEU A 857 -32.41 109.32 76.77
CA LEU A 857 -33.25 108.44 77.57
C LEU A 857 -33.41 108.94 79.01
N ARG A 858 -32.31 109.41 79.62
CA ARG A 858 -32.34 110.03 80.96
C ARG A 858 -33.18 111.31 80.98
N ASN A 859 -33.05 112.17 79.97
CA ASN A 859 -33.84 113.40 79.85
C ASN A 859 -35.34 113.14 79.63
N GLU A 860 -35.70 112.15 78.81
CA GLU A 860 -37.09 111.71 78.61
C GLU A 860 -37.72 111.24 79.93
N ASN A 861 -36.99 110.46 80.72
CA ASN A 861 -37.47 109.99 82.01
C ASN A 861 -37.72 111.16 82.98
N LEU A 862 -36.84 112.17 83.05
CA LEU A 862 -37.02 113.37 83.88
C LEU A 862 -38.30 114.17 83.56
N LYS A 863 -38.74 114.21 82.28
CA LYS A 863 -39.94 114.95 81.86
C LYS A 863 -41.25 114.39 82.42
N LYS A 864 -41.26 113.16 82.94
CA LYS A 864 -42.47 112.53 83.49
C LYS A 864 -43.00 113.21 84.77
N ARG A 865 -42.24 114.13 85.39
CA ARG A 865 -42.49 114.68 86.75
C ARG A 865 -43.45 115.90 86.85
N ILE A 866 -43.84 116.58 85.76
CA ILE A 866 -44.41 117.96 85.84
C ILE A 866 -45.85 118.13 85.26
N LYS A 867 -46.50 117.11 84.66
CA LYS A 867 -47.84 117.29 84.04
C LYS A 867 -49.01 116.94 84.98
N ASN A 868 -49.96 117.89 85.11
CA ASN A 868 -51.16 117.91 85.96
C ASN A 868 -51.91 116.55 86.06
N PRO A 869 -52.44 116.16 87.23
CA PRO A 869 -52.79 114.76 87.56
C PRO A 869 -54.14 114.27 87.01
N SER A 870 -54.83 115.04 86.17
CA SER A 870 -56.23 114.74 85.84
C SER A 870 -56.44 113.77 84.68
N GLN A 871 -55.38 113.16 84.10
CA GLN A 871 -55.53 112.11 83.08
C GLN A 871 -54.21 111.37 82.79
N LYS A 872 -53.97 110.22 83.45
CA LYS A 872 -53.30 108.99 82.91
C LYS A 872 -53.10 107.91 83.97
N LYS A 873 -52.92 106.65 83.56
CA LYS A 873 -52.66 105.48 84.42
C LYS A 873 -51.17 105.46 84.78
N PHE A 874 -50.81 105.33 86.06
CA PHE A 874 -49.43 105.56 86.52
C PHE A 874 -48.60 104.30 86.79
N CYS A 875 -49.23 103.15 87.11
CA CYS A 875 -48.53 101.88 87.38
C CYS A 875 -48.78 100.82 86.30
N ILE A 876 -47.83 99.89 86.10
CA ILE A 876 -47.96 98.69 85.24
C ILE A 876 -49.16 97.78 85.57
N CYS A 877 -49.78 97.92 86.74
CA CYS A 877 -51.03 97.24 87.07
C CYS A 877 -52.29 97.94 86.48
N PHE A 878 -52.11 99.08 85.80
CA PHE A 878 -53.15 99.84 85.10
C PHE A 878 -54.33 100.37 85.97
N SER A 879 -54.20 100.35 87.30
CA SER A 879 -55.19 100.88 88.26
C SER A 879 -55.01 102.38 88.54
N GLY A 880 -56.06 103.04 89.08
CA GLY A 880 -56.07 104.48 89.40
C GLY A 880 -55.14 104.85 90.57
N ILE A 881 -54.93 106.16 90.78
CA ILE A 881 -54.02 106.68 91.82
C ILE A 881 -54.49 106.24 93.22
N SER A 882 -53.56 105.67 94.01
CA SER A 882 -53.69 105.51 95.47
C SER A 882 -52.66 106.40 96.17
N ASP A 883 -52.91 106.77 97.43
CA ASP A 883 -52.03 107.69 98.18
C ASP A 883 -50.61 107.13 98.45
N ASP A 884 -50.37 105.82 98.27
CA ASP A 884 -49.07 105.16 98.49
C ASP A 884 -48.41 104.60 97.20
N MET A 885 -47.75 105.44 96.39
CA MET A 885 -46.98 105.01 95.19
C MET A 885 -45.49 105.44 95.24
N LEU A 886 -44.57 104.59 94.75
CA LEU A 886 -43.11 104.80 94.69
C LEU A 886 -42.65 105.24 93.29
N GLU A 887 -41.79 106.26 93.21
CA GLU A 887 -41.19 106.72 91.95
C GLU A 887 -39.81 106.04 91.72
N CYS A 888 -39.61 105.39 90.57
CA CYS A 888 -38.30 104.81 90.23
C CYS A 888 -37.28 105.89 89.90
N GLU A 889 -36.10 105.89 90.55
CA GLU A 889 -35.11 106.94 90.32
C GLU A 889 -34.51 106.97 88.90
N LEU A 890 -34.54 105.87 88.15
CA LEU A 890 -33.96 105.80 86.80
C LEU A 890 -34.97 106.12 85.69
N CYS A 891 -36.15 105.52 85.74
CA CYS A 891 -37.17 105.71 84.70
C CYS A 891 -38.24 106.74 85.05
N LYS A 892 -38.28 107.20 86.31
CA LYS A 892 -39.23 108.17 86.89
C LYS A 892 -40.70 107.79 86.70
N ASP A 893 -40.99 106.50 86.49
CA ASP A 893 -42.34 105.96 86.51
C ASP A 893 -42.76 105.66 87.96
N LEU A 894 -44.07 105.74 88.22
CA LEU A 894 -44.67 105.48 89.53
C LEU A 894 -45.17 104.03 89.61
N PHE A 895 -44.87 103.35 90.70
CA PHE A 895 -45.24 101.96 90.92
C PHE A 895 -45.97 101.85 92.26
N HIS A 896 -47.03 101.04 92.34
CA HIS A 896 -47.63 100.71 93.63
C HIS A 896 -46.58 100.00 94.49
N VAL A 897 -46.56 100.27 95.80
CA VAL A 897 -45.62 99.65 96.74
C VAL A 897 -45.63 98.12 96.65
N ALA A 898 -46.81 97.52 96.40
CA ALA A 898 -46.97 96.08 96.23
C ALA A 898 -46.56 95.53 94.83
N VAL A 899 -46.12 96.39 93.92
CA VAL A 899 -45.60 96.06 92.58
C VAL A 899 -44.17 96.58 92.47
N GLY A 900 -43.31 96.12 93.37
CA GLY A 900 -41.86 96.19 93.26
C GLY A 900 -41.28 94.84 92.82
N PRO A 901 -40.08 94.84 92.20
CA PRO A 901 -39.47 93.67 91.55
C PRO A 901 -39.22 92.45 92.45
#